data_AF-A0A1N6RCQ0-F1
#
_entry.id   AF-A0A1N6RCQ0-F1
#
_cell.length_a   1.000
_cell.length_b   1.000
_cell.length_c   1.000
_cell.angle_alpha   90.00
_cell.angle_beta   90.00
_cell.angle_gamma   90.00
#
_symmetry.space_group_name_H-M   'P 1'
#
loop_
_entity.id
_entity.type
_entity.pdbx_description
1 polymer ?
#
loop_
_entity_poly.entity_id
_entity_poly.type
_entity_poly.pdbx_seq_one_letter_code
_entity_poly.pdbx_strand_id
1 'polypeptide(L)'
;TNFIGTTDAVDFIAKTNNQERLRISSSGNVGIGMGGYNPAAKLDLQGNQLINASKTYLTSREAIDINIGDDGYTYGNRTENYGILMRTKSSSETGSIARINFGDKGTSMNSGSRYLSFSVGKKLNELLYLTDENNGNVGIGTTTPNAQSSLDLSAPDKALLTNRVANTSVITSPAEGMIVYVKDEKCFKGYANSLWRDITPCSGGTPIVTQLNCGGGALNGSFTSGVFGNGSFSLPYAGGNGVAYSGQTIFSTGVTGLTATLSAGTLANGSGSLAYTISGTPSSSGTASFTVNFGGQLCTFNVNVSSSQPQVILLNCGGGALNGSFTSGVFGNGSFSLPYAGGNGVAYSGQTIFSTGVTGLTATLSAGTLANGSGSLAYTISGTPSSSGTANFTVNFGGQSCTFNVNVSSSQPQVILLNCGGGALNGSFTSGTSSNGTFNLPYAGGNGVAYIGQTILSTGVTGLTATLNAGTLANGSGSLTYTISGTPSSSGTANFTVNFGGQSCTFNVNVGAAKCGAYIAPGQWKDFMCHNLGADVSADPFTPSASIQGAKYQWGATTGQTGRYYSQANDQANAGSITGWNAGSIFGLPDNTWQDGVKTVNDPCPAGYRVPTSAQWQSVMNNNAATRVGTWINSATNYSTAIKFGASLLLPAAGNRELDFGTLVDHGNFGYYWSSTQQSSISNANGLTFNNNIAGVYLSSRNYGFSVRCISE
;
A
#
# COMPACT_ATOMS: atom_id res chain seq x y z
N THR A 1 -110.58 6.95 -105.04
CA THR A 1 -111.67 5.95 -104.94
C THR A 1 -111.44 4.84 -103.94
N ASN A 2 -110.39 4.83 -103.10
CA ASN A 2 -110.45 4.11 -101.81
C ASN A 2 -109.42 4.77 -100.88
N PHE A 3 -109.86 5.63 -99.99
CA PHE A 3 -109.03 6.09 -98.88
C PHE A 3 -109.91 6.15 -97.64
N ILE A 4 -109.34 5.79 -96.49
CA ILE A 4 -109.99 5.94 -95.19
C ILE A 4 -109.59 7.33 -94.68
N GLY A 5 -110.52 8.28 -94.71
CA GLY A 5 -110.29 9.66 -94.31
C GLY A 5 -111.25 10.63 -94.98
N THR A 6 -110.97 11.92 -94.84
CA THR A 6 -111.67 13.00 -95.56
C THR A 6 -110.70 13.70 -96.51
N THR A 7 -111.22 14.35 -97.55
CA THR A 7 -110.41 15.17 -98.48
C THR A 7 -110.34 16.64 -98.07
N ASP A 8 -111.09 17.03 -97.05
CA ASP A 8 -110.99 18.35 -96.44
C ASP A 8 -109.84 18.40 -95.42
N ALA A 9 -109.60 19.57 -94.83
CA ALA A 9 -108.52 19.76 -93.85
C ALA A 9 -108.87 19.23 -92.44
N VAL A 10 -109.83 18.31 -92.33
CA VAL A 10 -110.25 17.71 -91.08
C VAL A 10 -109.33 16.54 -90.74
N ASP A 11 -108.96 16.43 -89.46
CA ASP A 11 -108.09 15.37 -88.99
C ASP A 11 -108.77 13.99 -89.10
N PHE A 12 -108.01 12.97 -89.50
CA PHE A 12 -108.51 11.60 -89.44
C PHE A 12 -108.38 11.07 -88.01
N ILE A 13 -109.53 10.81 -87.38
CA ILE A 13 -109.59 10.39 -85.97
C ILE A 13 -110.17 8.98 -85.86
N ALA A 14 -109.39 8.07 -85.26
CA ALA A 14 -109.84 6.73 -84.88
C ALA A 14 -110.17 6.70 -83.39
N LYS A 15 -111.41 6.30 -83.06
CA LYS A 15 -111.91 6.20 -81.68
C LYS A 15 -112.30 4.77 -81.33
N THR A 16 -112.14 4.39 -80.07
CA THR A 16 -112.73 3.17 -79.49
C THR A 16 -113.41 3.52 -78.17
N ASN A 17 -114.64 2.99 -77.96
CA ASN A 17 -115.49 3.38 -76.83
C ASN A 17 -115.67 4.91 -76.71
N ASN A 18 -115.86 5.58 -77.84
CA ASN A 18 -115.97 7.04 -77.98
C ASN A 18 -114.76 7.86 -77.46
N GLN A 19 -113.63 7.22 -77.14
CA GLN A 19 -112.37 7.90 -76.84
C GLN A 19 -111.44 7.87 -78.04
N GLU A 20 -110.83 9.02 -78.33
CA GLU A 20 -109.82 9.14 -79.37
C GLU A 20 -108.56 8.35 -79.03
N ARG A 21 -108.18 7.45 -79.93
CA ARG A 21 -107.01 6.58 -79.79
C ARG A 21 -105.90 6.97 -80.75
N LEU A 22 -106.25 7.39 -81.96
CA LEU A 22 -105.29 7.82 -82.96
C LEU A 22 -105.86 9.00 -83.73
N ARG A 23 -105.00 9.98 -84.02
CA ARG A 23 -105.29 11.12 -84.88
C ARG A 23 -104.19 11.25 -85.91
N ILE A 24 -104.54 11.35 -87.17
CA ILE A 24 -103.64 11.86 -88.20
C ILE A 24 -104.14 13.26 -88.51
N SER A 25 -103.37 14.28 -88.11
CA SER A 25 -103.75 15.65 -88.40
C SER A 25 -103.70 15.90 -89.91
N SER A 26 -104.44 16.91 -90.38
CA SER A 26 -104.36 17.34 -91.79
C SER A 26 -102.96 17.82 -92.20
N SER A 27 -102.10 18.18 -91.24
CA SER A 27 -100.67 18.46 -91.45
C SER A 27 -99.76 17.22 -91.51
N GLY A 28 -100.34 16.01 -91.42
CA GLY A 28 -99.65 14.73 -91.51
C GLY A 28 -98.90 14.32 -90.25
N ASN A 29 -99.22 14.90 -89.09
CA ASN A 29 -98.68 14.44 -87.81
C ASN A 29 -99.57 13.33 -87.25
N VAL A 30 -98.96 12.26 -86.76
CA VAL A 30 -99.68 11.12 -86.21
C VAL A 30 -99.60 11.16 -84.69
N GLY A 31 -100.74 11.31 -84.03
CA GLY A 31 -100.90 11.23 -82.59
C GLY A 31 -101.52 9.90 -82.17
N ILE A 32 -100.98 9.22 -81.16
CA ILE A 32 -101.62 8.03 -80.55
C ILE A 32 -101.76 8.27 -79.05
N GLY A 33 -102.96 8.01 -78.51
CA GLY A 33 -103.28 8.19 -77.09
C GLY A 33 -103.42 9.64 -76.63
N MET A 34 -103.60 10.57 -77.57
CA MET A 34 -103.60 12.03 -77.35
C MET A 34 -104.78 12.59 -76.53
N GLY A 35 -105.75 11.78 -76.11
CA GLY A 35 -106.86 12.24 -75.26
C GLY A 35 -107.70 13.39 -75.82
N GLY A 36 -107.68 13.63 -77.14
CA GLY A 36 -108.37 14.73 -77.81
C GLY A 36 -107.51 15.97 -78.16
N TYR A 37 -106.21 15.96 -77.83
CA TYR A 37 -105.25 17.02 -78.21
C TYR A 37 -104.62 16.78 -79.59
N ASN A 38 -104.14 17.84 -80.24
CA ASN A 38 -103.46 17.75 -81.55
C ASN A 38 -102.00 17.28 -81.40
N PRO A 39 -101.51 16.38 -82.27
CA PRO A 39 -100.12 15.92 -82.22
C PRO A 39 -99.13 17.05 -82.53
N ALA A 40 -98.19 17.27 -81.61
CA ALA A 40 -97.20 18.35 -81.68
C ALA A 40 -95.92 17.96 -82.46
N ALA A 41 -95.77 16.68 -82.80
CA ALA A 41 -94.65 16.14 -83.57
C ALA A 41 -95.15 15.18 -84.66
N LYS A 42 -94.27 14.83 -85.61
CA LYS A 42 -94.60 13.90 -86.72
C LYS A 42 -95.16 12.56 -86.22
N LEU A 43 -94.64 12.08 -85.10
CA LEU A 43 -95.23 11.01 -84.31
C LEU A 43 -95.25 11.46 -82.84
N ASP A 44 -96.45 11.63 -82.27
CA ASP A 44 -96.67 12.03 -80.88
C ASP A 44 -97.42 10.89 -80.16
N LEU A 45 -96.77 10.26 -79.19
CA LEU A 45 -97.30 9.10 -78.48
C LEU A 45 -97.51 9.50 -77.02
N GLN A 46 -98.77 9.53 -76.58
CA GLN A 46 -99.14 9.90 -75.22
C GLN A 46 -99.85 8.75 -74.51
N GLY A 47 -99.52 8.54 -73.24
CA GLY A 47 -100.11 7.49 -72.40
C GLY A 47 -99.14 6.98 -71.34
N ASN A 48 -99.68 6.21 -70.38
CA ASN A 48 -98.91 5.66 -69.25
C ASN A 48 -98.39 4.23 -69.53
N GLN A 49 -98.39 3.79 -70.79
CA GLN A 49 -98.01 2.44 -71.21
C GLN A 49 -96.75 2.48 -72.08
N LEU A 50 -95.97 1.39 -72.05
CA LEU A 50 -94.72 1.27 -72.80
C LEU A 50 -94.99 1.10 -74.30
N ILE A 51 -94.15 1.69 -75.15
CA ILE A 51 -94.06 1.31 -76.57
C ILE A 51 -93.40 -0.07 -76.62
N ASN A 52 -94.19 -1.12 -76.80
CA ASN A 52 -93.70 -2.49 -76.87
C ASN A 52 -93.53 -2.90 -78.33
N ALA A 53 -92.28 -3.06 -78.78
CA ALA A 53 -91.94 -3.54 -80.12
C ALA A 53 -91.32 -4.95 -80.05
N SER A 54 -92.01 -5.86 -79.37
CA SER A 54 -91.60 -7.27 -79.27
C SER A 54 -92.15 -8.08 -80.45
N LYS A 55 -91.27 -8.80 -81.17
CA LYS A 55 -91.65 -9.83 -82.15
C LYS A 55 -90.79 -11.09 -81.93
N THR A 56 -91.41 -12.26 -81.97
CA THR A 56 -90.86 -13.50 -81.39
C THR A 56 -89.97 -14.34 -82.33
N TYR A 57 -89.85 -14.05 -83.65
CA TYR A 57 -89.06 -14.92 -84.55
C TYR A 57 -88.39 -14.19 -85.74
N LEU A 58 -87.04 -14.16 -85.73
CA LEU A 58 -86.02 -14.11 -86.83
C LEU A 58 -84.80 -13.19 -86.53
N THR A 59 -83.73 -13.31 -87.34
CA THR A 59 -82.29 -13.18 -87.00
C THR A 59 -81.65 -11.78 -87.00
N SER A 60 -82.40 -10.68 -87.00
CA SER A 60 -81.88 -9.35 -86.60
C SER A 60 -82.72 -8.81 -85.43
N ARG A 61 -82.05 -8.44 -84.33
CA ARG A 61 -82.65 -8.22 -83.01
C ARG A 61 -82.64 -6.75 -82.59
N GLU A 62 -83.24 -5.89 -83.38
CA GLU A 62 -83.51 -4.51 -82.96
C GLU A 62 -85.03 -4.36 -82.79
N ALA A 63 -85.47 -4.34 -81.53
CA ALA A 63 -86.89 -4.15 -81.21
C ALA A 63 -87.34 -2.71 -81.53
N ILE A 64 -86.46 -1.73 -81.32
CA ILE A 64 -86.63 -0.36 -81.78
C ILE A 64 -85.30 0.05 -82.39
N ASP A 65 -85.24 0.07 -83.72
CA ASP A 65 -84.12 0.67 -84.45
C ASP A 65 -84.29 2.19 -84.38
N ILE A 66 -83.41 2.87 -83.65
CA ILE A 66 -83.34 4.33 -83.59
C ILE A 66 -82.15 4.75 -84.43
N ASN A 67 -82.41 4.85 -85.73
CA ASN A 67 -81.41 5.32 -86.68
C ASN A 67 -81.31 6.86 -86.58
N ILE A 68 -80.28 7.33 -85.88
CA ILE A 68 -80.04 8.77 -85.71
C ILE A 68 -79.19 9.26 -86.88
N GLY A 69 -79.86 9.89 -87.85
CA GLY A 69 -79.20 10.59 -88.95
C GLY A 69 -78.97 9.75 -90.21
N ASP A 70 -79.85 8.84 -90.55
CA ASP A 70 -79.86 8.24 -91.90
C ASP A 70 -80.61 9.14 -92.88
N ASP A 71 -79.86 9.77 -93.79
CA ASP A 71 -80.37 10.67 -94.82
C ASP A 71 -80.34 10.06 -96.23
N GLY A 72 -80.35 8.72 -96.34
CA GLY A 72 -80.60 8.05 -97.62
C GLY A 72 -79.52 8.26 -98.69
N TYR A 73 -78.34 8.77 -98.31
CA TYR A 73 -77.11 8.76 -99.09
C TYR A 73 -76.02 8.01 -98.33
N THR A 74 -75.15 7.33 -99.07
CA THR A 74 -73.96 6.61 -98.59
C THR A 74 -73.14 7.47 -97.61
N TYR A 75 -73.24 7.16 -96.32
CA TYR A 75 -72.43 7.63 -95.18
C TYR A 75 -71.83 9.05 -95.30
N GLY A 76 -72.64 10.07 -95.00
CA GLY A 76 -72.18 11.45 -94.85
C GLY A 76 -71.48 11.71 -93.50
N ASN A 77 -70.22 12.14 -93.59
CA ASN A 77 -69.38 12.65 -92.48
C ASN A 77 -70.09 13.75 -91.67
N ARG A 78 -70.04 13.73 -90.33
CA ARG A 78 -70.63 14.80 -89.51
C ARG A 78 -69.73 15.23 -88.34
N THR A 79 -69.49 16.54 -88.24
CA THR A 79 -68.67 17.22 -87.21
C THR A 79 -69.45 17.68 -85.97
N GLU A 80 -70.74 17.32 -85.85
CA GLU A 80 -71.62 17.73 -84.74
C GLU A 80 -72.10 16.55 -83.91
N ASN A 81 -72.39 16.78 -82.62
CA ASN A 81 -72.89 15.75 -81.70
C ASN A 81 -74.37 15.42 -81.98
N TYR A 82 -74.62 14.29 -82.62
CA TYR A 82 -75.94 13.68 -82.75
C TYR A 82 -76.14 12.58 -81.70
N GLY A 83 -77.35 12.46 -81.17
CA GLY A 83 -77.58 11.53 -80.08
C GLY A 83 -79.03 11.44 -79.65
N ILE A 84 -79.32 10.42 -78.84
CA ILE A 84 -80.62 10.27 -78.22
C ILE A 84 -80.72 11.35 -77.16
N LEU A 85 -81.57 12.34 -77.43
CA LEU A 85 -81.78 13.46 -76.56
C LEU A 85 -82.86 13.11 -75.53
N MET A 86 -82.43 12.79 -74.32
CA MET A 86 -83.33 12.45 -73.22
C MET A 86 -83.69 13.72 -72.46
N ARG A 87 -84.90 14.24 -72.70
CA ARG A 87 -85.43 15.40 -71.99
C ARG A 87 -86.58 14.97 -71.08
N THR A 88 -86.51 15.36 -69.82
CA THR A 88 -87.67 15.34 -68.93
C THR A 88 -88.29 16.74 -68.94
N LYS A 89 -89.57 16.87 -69.31
CA LYS A 89 -90.30 18.15 -69.17
C LYS A 89 -90.73 18.30 -67.71
N SER A 90 -89.77 18.63 -66.84
CA SER A 90 -90.04 18.95 -65.43
C SER A 90 -89.73 20.43 -65.20
N SER A 91 -90.80 21.23 -65.07
CA SER A 91 -90.83 22.67 -64.77
C SER A 91 -90.44 23.64 -65.90
N SER A 92 -90.90 24.88 -65.79
CA SER A 92 -90.89 25.97 -66.77
C SER A 92 -89.51 26.56 -67.11
N GLU A 93 -88.43 25.84 -66.82
CA GLU A 93 -87.07 26.20 -67.21
C GLU A 93 -86.43 25.09 -68.04
N THR A 94 -85.53 25.45 -68.96
CA THR A 94 -84.74 24.48 -69.74
C THR A 94 -83.83 23.67 -68.79
N GLY A 95 -84.33 22.53 -68.31
CA GLY A 95 -83.61 21.63 -67.41
C GLY A 95 -82.33 21.03 -68.03
N SER A 96 -81.42 20.54 -67.18
CA SER A 96 -80.18 19.89 -67.61
C SER A 96 -80.49 18.73 -68.56
N ILE A 97 -79.84 18.74 -69.72
CA ILE A 97 -79.99 17.71 -70.74
C ILE A 97 -79.06 16.55 -70.38
N ALA A 98 -79.56 15.32 -70.41
CA ALA A 98 -78.72 14.13 -70.51
C ALA A 98 -78.71 13.68 -71.97
N ARG A 99 -77.51 13.41 -72.51
CA ARG A 99 -77.35 12.98 -73.90
C ARG A 99 -76.38 11.80 -73.97
N ILE A 100 -76.78 10.81 -74.75
CA ILE A 100 -75.90 9.76 -75.23
C ILE A 100 -75.50 10.16 -76.65
N ASN A 101 -74.22 10.49 -76.85
CA ASN A 101 -73.69 10.89 -78.15
C ASN A 101 -73.04 9.71 -78.85
N PHE A 102 -73.20 9.69 -80.17
CA PHE A 102 -72.52 8.78 -81.08
C PHE A 102 -71.87 9.62 -82.17
N GLY A 103 -70.63 9.33 -82.53
CA GLY A 103 -69.96 10.04 -83.61
C GLY A 103 -68.67 9.38 -84.06
N ASP A 104 -68.06 10.00 -85.06
CA ASP A 104 -66.78 9.62 -85.66
C ASP A 104 -65.81 10.82 -85.54
N LYS A 105 -64.55 10.56 -85.22
CA LYS A 105 -63.47 11.57 -85.16
C LYS A 105 -62.78 11.81 -86.51
N GLY A 106 -62.92 10.92 -87.48
CA GLY A 106 -62.27 11.00 -88.79
C GLY A 106 -63.04 11.87 -89.79
N THR A 107 -62.32 12.61 -90.64
CA THR A 107 -62.90 13.46 -91.70
C THR A 107 -62.82 12.82 -93.10
N SER A 108 -62.36 11.56 -93.22
CA SER A 108 -62.19 10.86 -94.49
C SER A 108 -62.92 9.51 -94.53
N MET A 109 -63.47 9.19 -95.69
CA MET A 109 -64.35 8.04 -95.91
C MET A 109 -63.64 6.73 -95.55
N ASN A 110 -64.20 6.01 -94.56
CA ASN A 110 -63.98 4.59 -94.23
C ASN A 110 -62.92 4.19 -93.17
N SER A 111 -62.42 5.08 -92.29
CA SER A 111 -61.51 4.61 -91.22
C SER A 111 -61.49 5.40 -89.90
N GLY A 112 -62.45 6.28 -89.68
CA GLY A 112 -62.46 7.11 -88.47
C GLY A 112 -62.91 6.34 -87.22
N SER A 113 -62.28 6.68 -86.08
CA SER A 113 -62.54 6.08 -84.78
C SER A 113 -63.87 6.57 -84.21
N ARG A 114 -64.69 5.63 -83.73
CA ARG A 114 -66.02 5.90 -83.20
C ARG A 114 -65.95 6.21 -81.72
N TYR A 115 -66.86 7.06 -81.25
CA TYR A 115 -67.00 7.32 -79.82
C TYR A 115 -68.43 7.15 -79.32
N LEU A 116 -68.52 6.75 -78.06
CA LEU A 116 -69.71 6.80 -77.23
C LEU A 116 -69.42 7.73 -76.07
N SER A 117 -70.19 8.80 -75.92
CA SER A 117 -70.03 9.70 -74.79
C SER A 117 -71.35 9.99 -74.07
N PHE A 118 -71.24 10.16 -72.77
CA PHE A 118 -72.34 10.56 -71.90
C PHE A 118 -72.09 11.98 -71.45
N SER A 119 -73.00 12.88 -71.82
CA SER A 119 -72.91 14.30 -71.47
C SER A 119 -74.11 14.74 -70.65
N VAL A 120 -73.87 15.61 -69.69
CA VAL A 120 -74.94 16.28 -68.92
C VAL A 120 -74.67 17.77 -68.76
N GLY A 121 -75.74 18.57 -68.58
CA GLY A 121 -75.64 19.97 -68.17
C GLY A 121 -76.38 20.96 -69.07
N LYS A 122 -76.35 22.25 -68.68
CA LYS A 122 -76.89 23.37 -69.49
C LYS A 122 -76.01 23.67 -70.71
N LYS A 123 -74.69 23.62 -70.52
CA LYS A 123 -73.67 23.43 -71.57
C LYS A 123 -73.23 21.98 -71.45
N LEU A 124 -73.23 21.24 -72.56
CA LEU A 124 -72.89 19.82 -72.54
C LEU A 124 -71.43 19.64 -72.11
N ASN A 125 -71.20 18.95 -71.00
CA ASN A 125 -69.88 18.51 -70.56
C ASN A 125 -69.85 16.98 -70.64
N GLU A 126 -68.82 16.42 -71.27
CA GLU A 126 -68.61 14.97 -71.34
C GLU A 126 -68.11 14.45 -70.00
N LEU A 127 -68.92 13.62 -69.36
CA LEU A 127 -68.59 13.01 -68.07
C LEU A 127 -67.86 11.68 -68.24
N LEU A 128 -68.26 10.92 -69.24
CA LEU A 128 -67.70 9.62 -69.57
C LEU A 128 -67.51 9.52 -71.08
N TYR A 129 -66.28 9.22 -71.49
CA TYR A 129 -65.89 9.12 -72.89
C TYR A 129 -65.26 7.76 -73.16
N LEU A 130 -65.80 7.06 -74.15
CA LEU A 130 -65.34 5.76 -74.63
C LEU A 130 -65.00 5.89 -76.12
N THR A 131 -63.80 5.45 -76.51
CA THR A 131 -63.37 5.46 -77.90
C THR A 131 -62.55 4.22 -78.24
N ASP A 132 -62.70 3.73 -79.46
CA ASP A 132 -61.88 2.67 -80.05
C ASP A 132 -60.45 3.14 -80.39
N GLU A 133 -60.26 4.46 -80.56
CA GLU A 133 -58.99 5.13 -80.87
C GLU A 133 -57.89 4.87 -79.81
N ASN A 134 -58.27 4.53 -78.58
CA ASN A 134 -57.37 4.26 -77.46
C ASN A 134 -57.57 2.85 -76.90
N ASN A 135 -57.81 1.84 -77.74
CA ASN A 135 -57.95 0.44 -77.29
C ASN A 135 -59.04 0.22 -76.20
N GLY A 136 -60.08 1.06 -76.15
CA GLY A 136 -61.17 0.95 -75.17
C GLY A 136 -60.91 1.64 -73.82
N ASN A 137 -59.96 2.58 -73.74
CA ASN A 137 -59.70 3.36 -72.53
C ASN A 137 -60.92 4.21 -72.11
N VAL A 138 -61.15 4.30 -70.81
CA VAL A 138 -62.22 5.08 -70.20
C VAL A 138 -61.68 6.42 -69.71
N GLY A 139 -62.17 7.52 -70.27
CA GLY A 139 -61.89 8.88 -69.77
C GLY A 139 -63.02 9.42 -68.91
N ILE A 140 -62.72 9.88 -67.69
CA ILE A 140 -63.67 10.63 -66.84
C ILE A 140 -63.15 12.06 -66.66
N GLY A 141 -63.84 13.01 -67.29
CA GLY A 141 -63.43 14.42 -67.33
C GLY A 141 -62.40 14.78 -68.42
N THR A 142 -62.09 13.86 -69.33
CA THR A 142 -61.22 14.05 -70.50
C THR A 142 -61.75 13.28 -71.71
N THR A 143 -61.57 13.85 -72.90
CA THR A 143 -61.85 13.21 -74.21
C THR A 143 -60.61 12.60 -74.85
N THR A 144 -59.44 12.81 -74.24
CA THR A 144 -58.15 12.27 -74.66
C THR A 144 -57.52 11.53 -73.48
N PRO A 145 -58.09 10.39 -73.05
CA PRO A 145 -57.48 9.58 -71.99
C PRO A 145 -56.08 9.15 -72.42
N ASN A 146 -55.15 9.06 -71.47
CA ASN A 146 -53.80 8.59 -71.73
C ASN A 146 -53.82 7.20 -72.40
N ALA A 147 -53.08 7.04 -73.50
CA ALA A 147 -53.07 5.80 -74.27
C ALA A 147 -52.58 4.58 -73.46
N GLN A 148 -51.83 4.79 -72.38
CA GLN A 148 -51.31 3.75 -71.50
C GLN A 148 -52.21 3.41 -70.30
N SER A 149 -53.38 4.04 -70.16
CA SER A 149 -54.29 3.79 -69.03
C SER A 149 -55.65 3.26 -69.46
N SER A 150 -56.09 2.14 -68.89
CA SER A 150 -57.46 1.66 -69.11
C SER A 150 -58.52 2.60 -68.49
N LEU A 151 -58.14 3.40 -67.48
CA LEU A 151 -58.96 4.43 -66.85
C LEU A 151 -58.10 5.70 -66.63
N ASP A 152 -58.55 6.84 -67.13
CA ASP A 152 -57.95 8.15 -66.90
C ASP A 152 -58.93 9.09 -66.17
N LEU A 153 -58.47 9.66 -65.04
CA LEU A 153 -59.24 10.55 -64.17
C LEU A 153 -58.57 11.92 -64.16
N SER A 154 -59.09 12.87 -64.94
CA SER A 154 -58.40 14.14 -65.24
C SER A 154 -58.96 15.37 -64.52
N ALA A 155 -59.84 15.19 -63.53
CA ALA A 155 -60.39 16.30 -62.77
C ALA A 155 -59.29 16.95 -61.89
N PRO A 156 -59.08 18.29 -61.95
CA PRO A 156 -57.96 18.95 -61.29
C PRO A 156 -58.08 19.02 -59.76
N ASP A 157 -59.28 18.80 -59.23
CA ASP A 157 -59.65 18.99 -57.82
C ASP A 157 -60.33 17.76 -57.19
N LYS A 158 -60.26 16.59 -57.85
CA LYS A 158 -60.85 15.35 -57.36
C LYS A 158 -59.81 14.24 -57.28
N ALA A 159 -60.12 13.20 -56.52
CA ALA A 159 -59.27 12.03 -56.33
C ALA A 159 -60.08 10.73 -56.48
N LEU A 160 -59.36 9.62 -56.70
CA LEU A 160 -59.95 8.28 -56.66
C LEU A 160 -60.24 7.89 -55.21
N LEU A 161 -61.50 7.60 -54.90
CA LEU A 161 -61.88 6.95 -53.65
C LEU A 161 -61.87 5.42 -53.84
N THR A 162 -60.87 4.75 -53.28
CA THR A 162 -60.74 3.28 -53.36
C THR A 162 -61.67 2.56 -52.37
N ASN A 163 -61.79 1.24 -52.52
CA ASN A 163 -62.51 0.39 -51.58
C ASN A 163 -61.87 0.47 -50.17
N ARG A 164 -62.72 0.68 -49.16
CA ARG A 164 -62.31 0.77 -47.75
C ARG A 164 -62.73 -0.49 -47.00
N VAL A 165 -61.75 -1.32 -46.63
CA VAL A 165 -61.96 -2.59 -45.91
C VAL A 165 -61.59 -2.43 -44.44
N ALA A 166 -62.12 -3.29 -43.56
CA ALA A 166 -61.71 -3.29 -42.15
C ALA A 166 -60.22 -3.69 -42.04
N ASN A 167 -59.93 -4.90 -42.53
CA ASN A 167 -58.61 -5.51 -42.70
C ASN A 167 -58.54 -6.23 -44.06
N THR A 168 -57.35 -6.71 -44.44
CA THR A 168 -57.14 -7.38 -45.73
C THR A 168 -57.77 -8.77 -45.82
N SER A 169 -58.11 -9.41 -44.69
CA SER A 169 -58.68 -10.76 -44.65
C SER A 169 -60.10 -10.84 -45.21
N VAL A 170 -60.81 -9.71 -45.33
CA VAL A 170 -62.16 -9.67 -45.93
C VAL A 170 -62.14 -9.90 -47.44
N ILE A 171 -60.97 -9.85 -48.08
CA ILE A 171 -60.77 -10.13 -49.50
C ILE A 171 -60.27 -11.57 -49.61
N THR A 172 -61.18 -12.51 -49.89
CA THR A 172 -60.90 -13.95 -49.84
C THR A 172 -60.16 -14.50 -51.06
N SER A 173 -60.06 -13.73 -52.14
CA SER A 173 -59.35 -14.09 -53.37
C SER A 173 -58.66 -12.86 -53.97
N PRO A 174 -57.61 -12.33 -53.32
CA PRO A 174 -56.91 -11.14 -53.79
C PRO A 174 -56.14 -11.43 -55.08
N ALA A 175 -56.13 -10.47 -56.00
CA ALA A 175 -55.39 -10.54 -57.26
C ALA A 175 -54.25 -9.51 -57.27
N GLU A 176 -53.19 -9.84 -58.01
CA GLU A 176 -52.04 -8.94 -58.20
C GLU A 176 -52.48 -7.57 -58.72
N GLY A 177 -51.98 -6.51 -58.11
CA GLY A 177 -52.31 -5.12 -58.47
C GLY A 177 -53.55 -4.54 -57.77
N MET A 178 -54.24 -5.28 -56.90
CA MET A 178 -55.33 -4.72 -56.08
C MET A 178 -54.83 -3.64 -55.11
N ILE A 179 -55.59 -2.55 -54.96
CA ILE A 179 -55.31 -1.45 -54.02
C ILE A 179 -56.53 -1.21 -53.13
N VAL A 180 -56.32 -1.15 -51.81
CA VAL A 180 -57.38 -0.86 -50.83
C VAL A 180 -56.89 0.10 -49.74
N TYR A 181 -57.84 0.77 -49.10
CA TYR A 181 -57.60 1.45 -47.83
C TYR A 181 -58.08 0.57 -46.68
N VAL A 182 -57.15 0.18 -45.80
CA VAL A 182 -57.39 -0.67 -44.63
C VAL A 182 -57.69 0.23 -43.43
N LYS A 183 -58.93 0.19 -42.93
CA LYS A 183 -59.41 1.09 -41.88
C LYS A 183 -58.76 0.84 -40.52
N ASP A 184 -58.52 -0.42 -40.17
CA ASP A 184 -57.94 -0.79 -38.88
C ASP A 184 -56.50 -0.26 -38.77
N GLU A 185 -55.77 -0.26 -39.88
CA GLU A 185 -54.38 0.20 -39.98
C GLU A 185 -54.25 1.66 -40.44
N LYS A 186 -55.36 2.26 -40.87
CA LYS A 186 -55.44 3.61 -41.49
C LYS A 186 -54.50 3.79 -42.68
N CYS A 187 -54.28 2.73 -43.45
CA CYS A 187 -53.25 2.69 -44.49
C CYS A 187 -53.71 2.15 -45.83
N PHE A 188 -53.05 2.60 -46.91
CA PHE A 188 -53.21 2.03 -48.23
C PHE A 188 -52.33 0.78 -48.39
N LYS A 189 -52.93 -0.31 -48.85
CA LYS A 189 -52.23 -1.55 -49.17
C LYS A 189 -52.41 -1.95 -50.62
N GLY A 190 -51.32 -2.45 -51.21
CA GLY A 190 -51.27 -3.06 -52.52
C GLY A 190 -51.04 -4.56 -52.41
N TYR A 191 -51.74 -5.37 -53.18
CA TYR A 191 -51.48 -6.80 -53.26
C TYR A 191 -50.46 -7.09 -54.36
N ALA A 192 -49.27 -7.54 -53.97
CA ALA A 192 -48.14 -7.76 -54.87
C ALA A 192 -47.28 -8.96 -54.43
N ASN A 193 -46.92 -9.84 -55.36
CA ASN A 193 -46.27 -11.15 -55.13
C ASN A 193 -46.97 -11.94 -54.02
N SER A 194 -48.27 -12.15 -54.19
CA SER A 194 -49.13 -12.98 -53.34
C SER A 194 -49.23 -12.52 -51.88
N LEU A 195 -48.96 -11.24 -51.60
CA LEU A 195 -49.02 -10.65 -50.26
C LEU A 195 -49.52 -9.20 -50.30
N TRP A 196 -50.22 -8.80 -49.25
CA TRP A 196 -50.54 -7.39 -49.01
C TRP A 196 -49.30 -6.64 -48.48
N ARG A 197 -48.98 -5.52 -49.12
CA ARG A 197 -47.86 -4.64 -48.75
C ARG A 197 -48.34 -3.21 -48.57
N ASP A 198 -47.67 -2.47 -47.72
CA ASP A 198 -47.98 -1.05 -47.53
C ASP A 198 -47.44 -0.25 -48.73
N ILE A 199 -48.29 0.60 -49.31
CA ILE A 199 -47.91 1.45 -50.45
C ILE A 199 -47.09 2.66 -49.97
N THR A 200 -47.24 3.04 -48.69
CA THR A 200 -46.48 4.11 -48.01
C THR A 200 -46.18 3.71 -46.56
N PRO A 201 -45.08 4.20 -45.94
CA PRO A 201 -44.81 3.96 -44.52
C PRO A 201 -45.95 4.51 -43.66
N CYS A 202 -46.62 3.62 -42.92
CA CYS A 202 -47.70 3.96 -42.02
C CYS A 202 -47.17 4.69 -40.78
N SER A 203 -47.22 6.03 -40.80
CA SER A 203 -46.74 6.92 -39.74
C SER A 203 -47.68 6.95 -38.52
N GLY A 204 -47.80 5.83 -37.82
CA GLY A 204 -48.62 5.71 -36.61
C GLY A 204 -48.16 4.69 -35.56
N GLY A 205 -47.02 4.03 -35.74
CA GLY A 205 -46.51 3.05 -34.78
C GLY A 205 -45.74 3.70 -33.61
N THR A 206 -45.76 3.08 -32.43
CA THR A 206 -44.76 3.33 -31.38
C THR A 206 -43.46 2.61 -31.76
N PRO A 207 -42.27 3.21 -31.65
CA PRO A 207 -41.02 2.49 -31.87
C PRO A 207 -40.92 1.36 -30.83
N ILE A 208 -40.72 0.12 -31.28
CA ILE A 208 -40.55 -1.05 -30.41
C ILE A 208 -39.30 -1.83 -30.80
N VAL A 209 -38.66 -2.45 -29.80
CA VAL A 209 -37.56 -3.41 -29.98
C VAL A 209 -37.84 -4.63 -29.12
N THR A 210 -37.41 -5.82 -29.56
CA THR A 210 -37.60 -7.06 -28.78
C THR A 210 -36.52 -7.26 -27.74
N GLN A 211 -35.36 -6.61 -27.90
CA GLN A 211 -34.23 -6.69 -26.95
C GLN A 211 -33.32 -5.45 -27.05
N LEU A 212 -32.81 -4.98 -25.91
CA LEU A 212 -31.67 -4.07 -25.80
C LEU A 212 -30.46 -4.82 -25.20
N ASN A 213 -29.28 -4.71 -25.83
CA ASN A 213 -28.06 -5.37 -25.37
C ASN A 213 -27.08 -4.38 -24.73
N CYS A 214 -27.31 -4.01 -23.47
CA CYS A 214 -26.43 -3.11 -22.72
C CYS A 214 -25.02 -3.67 -22.44
N GLY A 215 -24.82 -5.00 -22.47
CA GLY A 215 -23.50 -5.61 -22.29
C GLY A 215 -22.64 -5.64 -23.55
N GLY A 216 -23.24 -5.45 -24.73
CA GLY A 216 -22.55 -5.49 -26.02
C GLY A 216 -22.08 -4.13 -26.53
N GLY A 217 -22.43 -3.03 -25.86
CA GLY A 217 -22.00 -1.68 -26.25
C GLY A 217 -20.58 -1.38 -25.81
N ALA A 218 -19.71 -1.01 -26.75
CA ALA A 218 -18.37 -0.51 -26.42
C ALA A 218 -18.44 0.98 -26.08
N LEU A 219 -17.84 1.38 -24.96
CA LEU A 219 -17.61 2.78 -24.62
C LEU A 219 -16.43 3.31 -25.47
N ASN A 220 -16.63 4.43 -26.14
CA ASN A 220 -15.57 5.21 -26.77
C ASN A 220 -15.37 6.51 -25.99
N GLY A 221 -14.20 6.67 -25.39
CA GLY A 221 -13.88 7.78 -24.49
C GLY A 221 -13.53 7.32 -23.08
N SER A 222 -12.98 8.23 -22.29
CA SER A 222 -12.65 8.01 -20.88
C SER A 222 -13.09 9.21 -20.06
N PHE A 223 -13.48 8.97 -18.81
CA PHE A 223 -14.00 10.00 -17.93
C PHE A 223 -13.21 9.99 -16.62
N THR A 224 -12.80 11.17 -16.17
CA THR A 224 -12.03 11.35 -14.94
C THR A 224 -12.80 12.31 -14.02
N SER A 225 -12.86 11.98 -12.73
CA SER A 225 -13.55 12.77 -11.71
C SER A 225 -13.14 14.24 -11.75
N GLY A 226 -14.11 15.16 -11.85
CA GLY A 226 -13.87 16.60 -11.86
C GLY A 226 -13.34 17.18 -13.17
N VAL A 227 -13.11 16.36 -14.21
CA VAL A 227 -12.66 16.82 -15.53
C VAL A 227 -13.80 16.68 -16.54
N PHE A 228 -14.05 17.73 -17.32
CA PHE A 228 -15.02 17.66 -18.41
C PHE A 228 -14.55 16.65 -19.46
N GLY A 229 -15.39 15.67 -19.78
CA GLY A 229 -15.10 14.63 -20.76
C GLY A 229 -16.18 14.54 -21.83
N ASN A 230 -15.79 14.07 -23.01
CA ASN A 230 -16.69 13.71 -24.11
C ASN A 230 -16.41 12.26 -24.54
N GLY A 231 -17.48 11.53 -24.86
CA GLY A 231 -17.40 10.16 -25.35
C GLY A 231 -18.70 9.73 -26.04
N SER A 232 -18.83 8.45 -26.32
CA SER A 232 -20.03 7.86 -26.91
C SER A 232 -20.10 6.36 -26.61
N PHE A 233 -21.30 5.80 -26.73
CA PHE A 233 -21.49 4.34 -26.78
C PHE A 233 -22.55 4.00 -27.81
N SER A 234 -22.38 2.84 -28.44
CA SER A 234 -23.36 2.26 -29.35
C SER A 234 -24.09 1.13 -28.62
N LEU A 235 -25.42 1.20 -28.56
CA LEU A 235 -26.26 0.22 -27.88
C LEU A 235 -26.98 -0.66 -28.91
N PRO A 236 -26.56 -1.92 -29.10
CA PRO A 236 -27.22 -2.83 -30.04
C PRO A 236 -28.64 -3.20 -29.59
N TYR A 237 -29.56 -3.35 -30.56
CA TYR A 237 -30.92 -3.84 -30.35
C TYR A 237 -31.32 -4.88 -31.41
N ALA A 238 -32.36 -5.67 -31.10
CA ALA A 238 -32.99 -6.62 -32.02
C ALA A 238 -34.49 -6.33 -32.17
N GLY A 239 -35.07 -6.75 -33.31
CA GLY A 239 -36.52 -6.70 -33.57
C GLY A 239 -37.12 -5.30 -33.72
N GLY A 240 -36.36 -4.33 -34.22
CA GLY A 240 -36.87 -3.00 -34.57
C GLY A 240 -37.94 -3.04 -35.66
N ASN A 241 -38.89 -2.13 -35.58
CA ASN A 241 -40.10 -2.11 -36.42
C ASN A 241 -40.12 -1.04 -37.53
N GLY A 242 -38.97 -0.44 -37.87
CA GLY A 242 -38.90 0.53 -38.98
C GLY A 242 -39.43 1.94 -38.65
N VAL A 243 -39.86 2.17 -37.41
CA VAL A 243 -40.56 3.39 -36.98
C VAL A 243 -39.57 4.47 -36.52
N ALA A 244 -39.91 5.73 -36.78
CA ALA A 244 -39.17 6.89 -36.30
C ALA A 244 -39.27 7.05 -34.78
N TYR A 245 -38.17 7.42 -34.13
CA TYR A 245 -38.09 7.72 -32.71
C TYR A 245 -37.53 9.14 -32.47
N SER A 246 -38.00 9.78 -31.42
CA SER A 246 -37.48 11.08 -30.97
C SER A 246 -36.15 10.91 -30.23
N GLY A 247 -35.38 11.99 -30.13
CA GLY A 247 -34.17 12.00 -29.29
C GLY A 247 -34.48 11.76 -27.81
N GLN A 248 -33.47 11.32 -27.07
CA GLN A 248 -33.56 11.04 -25.63
C GLN A 248 -32.34 11.61 -24.90
N THR A 249 -32.55 12.14 -23.71
CA THR A 249 -31.48 12.58 -22.81
C THR A 249 -31.58 11.80 -21.50
N ILE A 250 -30.44 11.29 -21.03
CA ILE A 250 -30.33 10.47 -19.81
C ILE A 250 -29.21 11.03 -18.95
N PHE A 251 -29.51 11.34 -17.70
CA PHE A 251 -28.50 11.76 -16.71
C PHE A 251 -27.93 10.55 -15.99
N SER A 252 -26.63 10.57 -15.71
CA SER A 252 -25.97 9.48 -15.00
C SER A 252 -26.42 9.40 -13.53
N THR A 253 -26.54 8.17 -13.02
CA THR A 253 -26.78 7.83 -11.61
C THR A 253 -25.56 7.10 -11.02
N GLY A 254 -25.46 6.98 -9.70
CA GLY A 254 -24.23 6.55 -9.02
C GLY A 254 -23.22 7.70 -8.99
N VAL A 255 -22.38 7.81 -10.03
CA VAL A 255 -21.60 9.03 -10.30
C VAL A 255 -22.41 9.98 -11.17
N THR A 256 -22.79 11.14 -10.62
CA THR A 256 -23.56 12.19 -11.32
C THR A 256 -22.64 13.10 -12.15
N GLY A 257 -23.23 13.91 -13.04
CA GLY A 257 -22.50 14.94 -13.81
C GLY A 257 -22.17 14.57 -15.25
N LEU A 258 -22.52 13.36 -15.70
CA LEU A 258 -22.48 12.95 -17.10
C LEU A 258 -23.90 12.90 -17.70
N THR A 259 -24.02 13.26 -18.96
CA THR A 259 -25.28 13.26 -19.71
C THR A 259 -25.10 12.45 -21.00
N ALA A 260 -25.93 11.42 -21.21
CA ALA A 260 -26.00 10.67 -22.44
C ALA A 260 -27.15 11.17 -23.31
N THR A 261 -26.90 11.42 -24.61
CA THR A 261 -27.87 11.97 -25.55
C THR A 261 -27.97 11.10 -26.80
N LEU A 262 -29.19 10.73 -27.18
CA LEU A 262 -29.54 10.07 -28.43
C LEU A 262 -30.26 11.08 -29.32
N SER A 263 -29.82 11.25 -30.56
CA SER A 263 -30.51 12.06 -31.56
C SER A 263 -31.72 11.31 -32.13
N ALA A 264 -32.74 12.04 -32.61
CA ALA A 264 -33.88 11.44 -33.30
C ALA A 264 -33.44 10.63 -34.53
N GLY A 265 -34.14 9.56 -34.86
CA GLY A 265 -33.80 8.66 -35.95
C GLY A 265 -34.93 7.69 -36.31
N THR A 266 -34.61 6.65 -37.07
CA THR A 266 -35.56 5.61 -37.47
C THR A 266 -34.99 4.24 -37.15
N LEU A 267 -35.80 3.35 -36.57
CA LEU A 267 -35.38 1.97 -36.33
C LEU A 267 -35.15 1.23 -37.64
N ALA A 268 -34.15 0.35 -37.67
CA ALA A 268 -34.05 -0.64 -38.72
C ALA A 268 -35.17 -1.68 -38.54
N ASN A 269 -35.62 -2.30 -39.64
CA ASN A 269 -36.43 -3.51 -39.57
C ASN A 269 -35.52 -4.68 -39.18
N GLY A 270 -35.62 -5.18 -37.95
CA GLY A 270 -34.73 -6.21 -37.40
C GLY A 270 -33.66 -5.66 -36.44
N SER A 271 -32.40 -6.07 -36.59
CA SER A 271 -31.31 -5.65 -35.69
C SER A 271 -30.70 -4.30 -36.09
N GLY A 272 -30.30 -3.51 -35.10
CA GLY A 272 -29.61 -2.24 -35.32
C GLY A 272 -28.89 -1.76 -34.05
N SER A 273 -28.52 -0.47 -34.01
CA SER A 273 -27.88 0.13 -32.84
C SER A 273 -28.33 1.57 -32.60
N LEU A 274 -28.46 1.96 -31.33
CA LEU A 274 -28.69 3.34 -30.90
C LEU A 274 -27.37 3.98 -30.53
N ALA A 275 -27.01 5.09 -31.18
CA ALA A 275 -25.76 5.80 -30.91
C ALA A 275 -25.99 6.94 -29.91
N TYR A 276 -25.45 6.80 -28.70
CA TYR A 276 -25.49 7.82 -27.66
C TYR A 276 -24.16 8.57 -27.60
N THR A 277 -24.20 9.90 -27.50
CA THR A 277 -23.04 10.72 -27.11
C THR A 277 -23.09 10.99 -25.61
N ILE A 278 -21.95 10.99 -24.94
CA ILE A 278 -21.82 11.30 -23.51
C ILE A 278 -20.98 12.56 -23.36
N SER A 279 -21.44 13.51 -22.55
CA SER A 279 -20.63 14.67 -22.15
C SER A 279 -20.91 15.10 -20.70
N GLY A 280 -19.95 15.80 -20.09
CA GLY A 280 -20.11 16.40 -18.77
C GLY A 280 -18.89 16.26 -17.86
N THR A 281 -19.03 16.71 -16.62
CA THR A 281 -17.99 16.67 -15.59
C THR A 281 -18.45 15.76 -14.46
N PRO A 282 -17.92 14.54 -14.33
CA PRO A 282 -18.31 13.62 -13.26
C PRO A 282 -18.01 14.21 -11.88
N SER A 283 -18.95 14.06 -10.93
CA SER A 283 -18.84 14.60 -9.58
C SER A 283 -17.87 13.85 -8.67
N SER A 284 -17.59 12.58 -8.98
CA SER A 284 -16.71 11.69 -8.22
C SER A 284 -16.17 10.57 -9.11
N SER A 285 -15.27 9.74 -8.58
CA SER A 285 -14.84 8.50 -9.25
C SER A 285 -15.72 7.33 -8.86
N GLY A 286 -15.81 6.30 -9.71
CA GLY A 286 -16.70 5.16 -9.52
C GLY A 286 -17.52 4.86 -10.77
N THR A 287 -18.66 4.19 -10.60
CA THR A 287 -19.53 3.81 -11.73
C THR A 287 -20.62 4.86 -11.98
N ALA A 288 -20.61 5.46 -13.17
CA ALA A 288 -21.71 6.26 -13.71
C ALA A 288 -22.65 5.33 -14.51
N SER A 289 -23.92 5.25 -14.11
CA SER A 289 -24.91 4.35 -14.71
C SER A 289 -25.98 5.13 -15.48
N PHE A 290 -26.25 4.71 -16.71
CA PHE A 290 -27.27 5.26 -17.59
C PHE A 290 -28.38 4.21 -17.79
N THR A 291 -29.55 4.45 -17.21
CA THR A 291 -30.72 3.57 -17.41
C THR A 291 -31.43 3.98 -18.70
N VAL A 292 -31.30 3.14 -19.73
CA VAL A 292 -31.92 3.32 -21.03
C VAL A 292 -33.28 2.65 -21.02
N ASN A 293 -34.34 3.46 -21.18
CA ASN A 293 -35.70 2.99 -21.44
C ASN A 293 -36.07 3.33 -22.89
N PHE A 294 -36.09 2.32 -23.75
CA PHE A 294 -36.33 2.51 -25.18
C PHE A 294 -37.11 1.33 -25.78
N GLY A 295 -38.12 1.62 -26.60
CA GLY A 295 -38.84 0.62 -27.39
C GLY A 295 -39.52 -0.49 -26.58
N GLY A 296 -39.96 -0.20 -25.36
CA GLY A 296 -40.59 -1.17 -24.44
C GLY A 296 -39.60 -2.00 -23.63
N GLN A 297 -38.30 -1.76 -23.77
CA GLN A 297 -37.23 -2.46 -23.05
C GLN A 297 -36.48 -1.51 -22.12
N LEU A 298 -35.90 -2.07 -21.06
CA LEU A 298 -35.10 -1.33 -20.09
C LEU A 298 -33.76 -2.04 -19.87
N CYS A 299 -32.65 -1.30 -19.93
CA CYS A 299 -31.34 -1.82 -19.54
C CYS A 299 -30.43 -0.70 -18.99
N THR A 300 -29.37 -1.07 -18.28
CA THR A 300 -28.42 -0.11 -17.70
C THR A 300 -27.05 -0.24 -18.34
N PHE A 301 -26.53 0.87 -18.87
CA PHE A 301 -25.17 0.98 -19.39
C PHE A 301 -24.26 1.64 -18.35
N ASN A 302 -23.15 0.99 -18.00
CA ASN A 302 -22.24 1.45 -16.97
C ASN A 302 -20.96 2.03 -17.58
N VAL A 303 -20.56 3.21 -17.12
CA VAL A 303 -19.32 3.89 -17.48
C VAL A 303 -18.45 4.00 -16.22
N ASN A 304 -17.21 3.53 -16.30
CA ASN A 304 -16.26 3.70 -15.23
C ASN A 304 -15.63 5.10 -15.29
N VAL A 305 -15.69 5.83 -14.18
CA VAL A 305 -15.08 7.15 -14.00
C VAL A 305 -13.83 7.00 -13.14
N SER A 306 -12.68 7.31 -13.73
CA SER A 306 -11.38 7.24 -13.07
C SER A 306 -11.21 8.34 -12.02
N SER A 307 -10.47 8.05 -10.93
CA SER A 307 -10.09 9.05 -9.93
C SER A 307 -9.11 10.08 -10.52
N SER A 308 -9.26 11.35 -10.14
CA SER A 308 -8.29 12.42 -10.41
C SER A 308 -7.19 12.52 -9.36
N GLN A 309 -7.31 11.81 -8.24
CA GLN A 309 -6.28 11.71 -7.21
C GLN A 309 -5.49 10.40 -7.34
N PRO A 310 -4.19 10.39 -7.00
CA PRO A 310 -3.40 9.17 -6.91
C PRO A 310 -4.03 8.22 -5.87
N GLN A 311 -4.21 6.96 -6.24
CA GLN A 311 -4.80 5.92 -5.40
C GLN A 311 -3.97 4.64 -5.53
N VAL A 312 -3.79 3.92 -4.42
CA VAL A 312 -3.19 2.59 -4.38
C VAL A 312 -4.08 1.67 -3.53
N ILE A 313 -4.16 0.40 -3.90
CA ILE A 313 -4.93 -0.60 -3.14
C ILE A 313 -4.14 -1.07 -1.91
N LEU A 314 -2.81 -1.14 -2.03
CA LEU A 314 -1.93 -1.59 -0.96
C LEU A 314 -0.61 -0.81 -0.99
N LEU A 315 -0.17 -0.35 0.19
CA LEU A 315 1.15 0.23 0.42
C LEU A 315 1.94 -0.69 1.35
N ASN A 316 3.03 -1.29 0.88
CA ASN A 316 3.73 -2.37 1.59
C ASN A 316 5.04 -1.89 2.24
N CYS A 317 4.94 -1.34 3.46
CA CYS A 317 6.11 -0.94 4.26
C CYS A 317 7.02 -2.12 4.66
N GLY A 318 6.49 -3.33 4.81
CA GLY A 318 7.29 -4.50 5.18
C GLY A 318 8.18 -5.03 4.05
N GLY A 319 7.85 -4.71 2.79
CA GLY A 319 8.65 -5.06 1.61
C GLY A 319 9.70 -4.02 1.22
N GLY A 320 9.77 -2.88 1.92
CA GLY A 320 10.73 -1.83 1.60
C GLY A 320 12.14 -2.17 2.09
N ALA A 321 13.13 -2.02 1.22
CA ALA A 321 14.53 -2.19 1.57
C ALA A 321 15.17 -0.83 1.87
N LEU A 322 15.82 -0.71 3.04
CA LEU A 322 16.65 0.43 3.40
C LEU A 322 18.01 0.32 2.70
N ASN A 323 18.43 1.38 2.03
CA ASN A 323 19.79 1.56 1.53
C ASN A 323 20.45 2.73 2.28
N GLY A 324 21.41 2.40 3.14
CA GLY A 324 22.11 3.35 4.02
C GLY A 324 22.07 2.91 5.48
N SER A 325 22.93 3.51 6.30
CA SER A 325 23.02 3.28 7.74
C SER A 325 23.06 4.63 8.47
N PHE A 326 22.42 4.71 9.62
CA PHE A 326 22.33 5.94 10.39
C PHE A 326 22.89 5.70 11.80
N THR A 327 23.69 6.65 12.28
CA THR A 327 24.33 6.61 13.59
C THR A 327 23.94 7.88 14.36
N SER A 328 23.59 7.72 15.64
CA SER A 328 23.18 8.81 16.52
C SER A 328 24.20 9.96 16.52
N GLY A 329 23.75 11.18 16.26
CA GLY A 329 24.57 12.40 16.25
C GLY A 329 25.45 12.59 15.00
N VAL A 330 25.41 11.68 14.02
CA VAL A 330 26.18 11.78 12.76
C VAL A 330 25.23 12.06 11.60
N PHE A 331 25.56 13.03 10.76
CA PHE A 331 24.80 13.30 9.54
C PHE A 331 24.90 12.10 8.58
N GLY A 332 23.77 11.58 8.13
CA GLY A 332 23.70 10.44 7.22
C GLY A 332 22.80 10.72 6.02
N ASN A 333 23.09 10.04 4.91
CA ASN A 333 22.24 10.00 3.72
C ASN A 333 21.89 8.53 3.41
N GLY A 334 20.66 8.30 2.98
CA GLY A 334 20.19 6.98 2.57
C GLY A 334 18.94 7.08 1.71
N SER A 335 18.29 5.95 1.47
CA SER A 335 17.04 5.88 0.72
C SER A 335 16.28 4.61 1.06
N PHE A 336 14.99 4.59 0.80
CA PHE A 336 14.20 3.36 0.78
C PHE A 336 13.22 3.38 -0.39
N SER A 337 12.93 2.20 -0.93
CA SER A 337 11.92 2.02 -1.95
C SER A 337 10.71 1.33 -1.33
N LEU A 338 9.53 1.92 -1.48
CA LEU A 338 8.30 1.46 -0.88
C LEU A 338 7.38 0.86 -1.96
N PRO A 339 7.26 -0.47 -2.05
CA PRO A 339 6.40 -1.11 -3.05
C PRO A 339 4.92 -0.87 -2.77
N TYR A 340 4.14 -0.70 -3.83
CA TYR A 340 2.68 -0.58 -3.80
C TYR A 340 2.01 -1.45 -4.88
N ALA A 341 0.72 -1.75 -4.69
CA ALA A 341 -0.11 -2.45 -5.67
C ALA A 341 -1.41 -1.68 -5.95
N GLY A 342 -1.93 -1.81 -7.18
CA GLY A 342 -3.19 -1.19 -7.61
C GLY A 342 -3.12 0.33 -7.84
N GLY A 343 -1.96 0.85 -8.25
CA GLY A 343 -1.79 2.23 -8.71
C GLY A 343 -2.67 2.55 -9.92
N ASN A 344 -3.16 3.79 -9.97
CA ASN A 344 -4.18 4.21 -10.93
C ASN A 344 -3.67 5.11 -12.07
N GLY A 345 -2.35 5.18 -12.30
CA GLY A 345 -1.81 5.94 -13.44
C GLY A 345 -1.70 7.46 -13.23
N VAL A 346 -2.14 7.97 -12.08
CA VAL A 346 -2.29 9.40 -11.82
C VAL A 346 -1.00 10.03 -11.27
N ALA A 347 -0.75 11.29 -11.65
CA ALA A 347 0.36 12.09 -11.13
C ALA A 347 0.19 12.42 -9.64
N TYR A 348 1.28 12.44 -8.89
CA TYR A 348 1.34 12.81 -7.49
C TYR A 348 2.43 13.86 -7.25
N SER A 349 2.19 14.75 -6.29
CA SER A 349 3.18 15.73 -5.83
C SER A 349 4.22 15.09 -4.91
N GLY A 350 5.37 15.74 -4.76
CA GLY A 350 6.37 15.31 -3.78
C GLY A 350 5.84 15.36 -2.34
N GLN A 351 6.49 14.62 -1.45
CA GLN A 351 6.14 14.52 -0.03
C GLN A 351 7.40 14.60 0.83
N THR A 352 7.30 15.28 1.98
CA THR A 352 8.35 15.31 2.99
C THR A 352 7.81 14.76 4.30
N ILE A 353 8.56 13.86 4.95
CA ILE A 353 8.17 13.17 6.19
C ILE A 353 9.32 13.31 7.19
N PHE A 354 9.02 13.82 8.37
CA PHE A 354 9.99 13.88 9.48
C PHE A 354 9.89 12.60 10.33
N SER A 355 11.04 12.08 10.77
CA SER A 355 11.07 10.89 11.60
C SER A 355 10.50 11.13 13.01
N THR A 356 9.76 10.16 13.53
CA THR A 356 9.27 10.12 14.93
C THR A 356 9.90 8.95 15.70
N GLY A 357 9.82 8.96 17.03
CA GLY A 357 10.61 8.07 17.89
C GLY A 357 12.04 8.60 18.02
N VAL A 358 12.89 8.33 17.03
CA VAL A 358 14.15 9.05 16.84
C VAL A 358 13.95 10.19 15.83
N THR A 359 14.09 11.43 16.27
CA THR A 359 13.94 12.65 15.45
C THR A 359 15.24 13.01 14.73
N GLY A 360 15.18 13.92 13.75
CA GLY A 360 16.36 14.48 13.08
C GLY A 360 16.67 13.88 11.70
N LEU A 361 15.91 12.87 11.26
CA LEU A 361 15.92 12.37 9.88
C LEU A 361 14.69 12.86 9.12
N THR A 362 14.88 13.13 7.82
CA THR A 362 13.84 13.58 6.90
C THR A 362 13.82 12.67 5.69
N ALA A 363 12.65 12.07 5.39
CA ALA A 363 12.42 11.30 4.18
C ALA A 363 11.70 12.17 3.14
N THR A 364 12.16 12.19 1.89
CA THR A 364 11.62 13.01 0.80
C THR A 364 11.31 12.16 -0.42
N LEU A 365 10.09 12.29 -0.94
CA LEU A 365 9.64 11.73 -2.21
C LEU A 365 9.50 12.87 -3.22
N SER A 366 10.09 12.72 -4.40
CA SER A 366 9.90 13.66 -5.51
C SER A 366 8.55 13.42 -6.22
N ALA A 367 7.99 14.45 -6.86
CA ALA A 367 6.77 14.32 -7.66
C ALA A 367 6.96 13.30 -8.80
N GLY A 368 5.90 12.60 -9.17
CA GLY A 368 5.93 11.55 -10.19
C GLY A 368 4.55 11.13 -10.64
N THR A 369 4.47 9.99 -11.33
CA THR A 369 3.22 9.40 -11.81
C THR A 369 3.15 7.94 -11.39
N LEU A 370 2.01 7.51 -10.85
CA LEU A 370 1.81 6.11 -10.50
C LEU A 370 1.82 5.24 -11.76
N ALA A 371 2.49 4.09 -11.70
CA ALA A 371 2.23 3.02 -12.65
C ALA A 371 0.77 2.51 -12.51
N ASN A 372 0.16 2.09 -13.62
CA ASN A 372 -1.08 1.32 -13.59
C ASN A 372 -0.77 -0.10 -13.08
N GLY A 373 -1.30 -0.47 -11.90
CA GLY A 373 -0.98 -1.74 -11.24
C GLY A 373 0.11 -1.60 -10.17
N SER A 374 1.12 -2.46 -10.17
CA SER A 374 2.18 -2.46 -9.15
C SER A 374 3.33 -1.51 -9.49
N GLY A 375 3.94 -0.90 -8.48
CA GLY A 375 5.12 -0.04 -8.62
C GLY A 375 5.81 0.21 -7.28
N SER A 376 6.68 1.23 -7.22
CA SER A 376 7.38 1.60 -5.99
C SER A 376 7.60 3.10 -5.86
N LEU A 377 7.49 3.63 -4.65
CA LEU A 377 7.82 5.02 -4.32
C LEU A 377 9.26 5.08 -3.77
N ALA A 378 10.13 5.86 -4.39
CA ALA A 378 11.51 6.03 -3.96
C ALA A 378 11.65 7.26 -3.05
N TYR A 379 11.95 7.03 -1.77
CA TYR A 379 12.25 8.08 -0.79
C TYR A 379 13.75 8.20 -0.57
N THR A 380 14.26 9.43 -0.52
CA THR A 380 15.61 9.73 -0.02
C THR A 380 15.52 10.13 1.45
N ILE A 381 16.47 9.70 2.28
CA ILE A 381 16.56 10.05 3.70
C ILE A 381 17.83 10.88 3.92
N SER A 382 17.73 11.99 4.63
CA SER A 382 18.87 12.76 5.10
C SER A 382 18.66 13.36 6.49
N GLY A 383 19.75 13.64 7.20
CA GLY A 383 19.72 14.36 8.47
C GLY A 383 20.64 13.77 9.54
N THR A 384 20.57 14.33 10.75
CA THR A 384 21.36 13.93 11.92
C THR A 384 20.42 13.41 13.00
N PRO A 385 20.37 12.09 13.25
CA PRO A 385 19.50 11.52 14.27
C PRO A 385 19.84 12.04 15.67
N SER A 386 18.83 12.37 16.47
CA SER A 386 18.99 12.92 17.82
C SER A 386 19.43 11.90 18.87
N SER A 387 19.16 10.61 18.64
CA SER A 387 19.49 9.51 19.54
C SER A 387 19.57 8.18 18.77
N SER A 388 20.03 7.11 19.42
CA SER A 388 19.92 5.74 18.88
C SER A 388 18.55 5.14 19.16
N GLY A 389 18.10 4.22 18.30
CA GLY A 389 16.80 3.57 18.40
C GLY A 389 16.08 3.52 17.07
N THR A 390 14.76 3.41 17.08
CA THR A 390 13.96 3.30 15.85
C THR A 390 13.42 4.67 15.41
N ALA A 391 13.86 5.15 14.26
CA ALA A 391 13.27 6.28 13.55
C ALA A 391 12.09 5.78 12.70
N ASN A 392 10.92 6.37 12.87
CA ASN A 392 9.69 5.94 12.21
C ASN A 392 9.22 6.97 11.19
N PHE A 393 8.97 6.53 9.96
CA PHE A 393 8.40 7.35 8.90
C PHE A 393 6.99 6.87 8.58
N THR A 394 5.97 7.60 9.04
CA THR A 394 4.58 7.32 8.69
C THR A 394 4.28 7.88 7.31
N VAL A 395 4.14 7.00 6.33
CA VAL A 395 3.84 7.32 4.94
C VAL A 395 2.34 7.27 4.74
N ASN A 396 1.74 8.43 4.46
CA ASN A 396 0.34 8.55 4.02
C ASN A 396 0.33 8.82 2.52
N PHE A 397 -0.07 7.85 1.71
CA PHE A 397 -0.03 7.95 0.26
C PHE A 397 -1.17 7.17 -0.41
N GLY A 398 -1.84 7.81 -1.38
CA GLY A 398 -2.81 7.15 -2.25
C GLY A 398 -4.01 6.51 -1.54
N GLY A 399 -4.48 7.12 -0.44
CA GLY A 399 -5.57 6.59 0.40
C GLY A 399 -5.13 5.56 1.45
N GLN A 400 -3.86 5.18 1.48
CA GLN A 400 -3.30 4.22 2.43
C GLN A 400 -2.29 4.87 3.38
N SER A 401 -2.06 4.20 4.52
CA SER A 401 -1.06 4.59 5.52
C SER A 401 -0.24 3.38 5.95
N CYS A 402 1.08 3.54 6.08
CA CYS A 402 1.95 2.57 6.74
C CYS A 402 3.17 3.24 7.37
N THR A 403 3.86 2.54 8.28
CA THR A 403 5.07 3.05 8.93
C THR A 403 6.29 2.27 8.45
N PHE A 404 7.29 2.99 7.95
CA PHE A 404 8.61 2.45 7.62
C PHE A 404 9.59 2.74 8.76
N ASN A 405 10.22 1.70 9.29
CA ASN A 405 11.12 1.79 10.43
C ASN A 405 12.59 1.80 9.96
N VAL A 406 13.37 2.76 10.44
CA VAL A 406 14.82 2.86 10.23
C VAL A 406 15.52 2.71 11.56
N ASN A 407 16.43 1.74 11.66
CA ASN A 407 17.24 1.56 12.86
C ASN A 407 18.41 2.54 12.87
N VAL A 408 18.56 3.28 13.96
CA VAL A 408 19.67 4.22 14.19
C VAL A 408 20.61 3.63 15.24
N SER A 409 21.84 3.35 14.83
CA SER A 409 22.89 2.79 15.68
C SER A 409 23.39 3.81 16.71
N SER A 410 23.78 3.34 17.90
CA SER A 410 24.45 4.17 18.92
C SER A 410 25.84 4.60 18.46
N SER A 411 26.24 5.83 18.80
CA SER A 411 27.61 6.33 18.66
C SER A 411 28.49 6.06 19.88
N GLN A 412 27.90 5.57 20.97
CA GLN A 412 28.63 5.14 22.16
C GLN A 412 28.77 3.62 22.22
N PRO A 413 29.88 3.07 22.77
CA PRO A 413 30.03 1.64 23.00
C PRO A 413 28.94 1.16 23.96
N GLN A 414 28.27 0.05 23.60
CA GLN A 414 27.20 -0.56 24.38
C GLN A 414 27.38 -2.07 24.39
N VAL A 415 27.07 -2.69 25.52
CA VAL A 415 26.99 -4.14 25.68
C VAL A 415 25.69 -4.48 26.40
N ILE A 416 25.12 -5.65 26.09
CA ILE A 416 23.90 -6.13 26.77
C ILE A 416 24.26 -6.76 28.12
N LEU A 417 25.42 -7.38 28.23
CA LEU A 417 25.86 -8.07 29.45
C LEU A 417 27.38 -8.03 29.60
N LEU A 418 27.85 -7.71 30.81
CA LEU A 418 29.22 -7.99 31.27
C LEU A 418 29.21 -9.21 32.18
N ASN A 419 30.02 -10.22 31.87
CA ASN A 419 30.06 -11.48 32.64
C ASN A 419 31.33 -11.57 33.52
N CYS A 420 31.35 -10.84 34.63
CA CYS A 420 32.48 -10.90 35.56
C CYS A 420 32.71 -12.31 36.16
N GLY A 421 31.65 -13.12 36.32
CA GLY A 421 31.78 -14.48 36.87
C GLY A 421 32.40 -15.50 35.91
N GLY A 422 32.31 -15.26 34.60
CA GLY A 422 32.92 -16.10 33.56
C GLY A 422 34.29 -15.61 33.11
N GLY A 423 34.85 -14.58 33.74
CA GLY A 423 36.14 -14.04 33.34
C GLY A 423 37.32 -14.91 33.77
N ALA A 424 38.35 -14.90 32.94
CA ALA A 424 39.56 -15.69 33.17
C ALA A 424 40.68 -14.81 33.71
N LEU A 425 41.12 -15.10 34.95
CA LEU A 425 42.28 -14.48 35.57
C LEU A 425 43.55 -15.25 35.19
N ASN A 426 44.58 -14.55 34.72
CA ASN A 426 45.91 -15.07 34.48
C ASN A 426 46.93 -14.28 35.29
N GLY A 427 47.66 -14.95 36.17
CA GLY A 427 48.64 -14.35 37.07
C GLY A 427 48.44 -14.79 38.52
N SER A 428 49.50 -14.69 39.31
CA SER A 428 49.50 -14.94 40.75
C SER A 428 49.85 -13.66 41.48
N PHE A 429 49.06 -13.33 42.50
CA PHE A 429 49.21 -12.08 43.25
C PHE A 429 49.55 -12.41 44.70
N THR A 430 50.64 -11.85 45.21
CA THR A 430 51.10 -12.08 46.59
C THR A 430 51.31 -10.73 47.28
N SER A 431 50.84 -10.63 48.52
CA SER A 431 50.99 -9.43 49.35
C SER A 431 52.43 -8.93 49.39
N GLY A 432 52.63 -7.62 49.28
CA GLY A 432 53.95 -6.97 49.38
C GLY A 432 54.89 -7.22 48.19
N THR A 433 54.46 -7.95 47.15
CA THR A 433 55.26 -8.21 45.95
C THR A 433 54.66 -7.57 44.72
N SER A 434 55.50 -6.95 43.89
CA SER A 434 55.07 -6.44 42.59
C SER A 434 54.52 -7.59 41.76
N SER A 435 53.26 -7.50 41.40
CA SER A 435 52.49 -8.53 40.71
C SER A 435 52.00 -7.97 39.37
N ASN A 436 52.01 -8.83 38.33
CA ASN A 436 51.45 -8.52 37.02
C ASN A 436 50.60 -9.71 36.54
N GLY A 437 49.48 -9.41 35.90
CA GLY A 437 48.59 -10.41 35.32
C GLY A 437 47.57 -9.78 34.37
N THR A 438 46.63 -10.59 33.89
CA THR A 438 45.53 -10.12 33.05
C THR A 438 44.21 -10.74 33.49
N PHE A 439 43.12 -10.04 33.22
CA PHE A 439 41.76 -10.54 33.37
C PHE A 439 40.98 -10.33 32.08
N ASN A 440 40.54 -11.42 31.47
CA ASN A 440 39.72 -11.39 30.27
C ASN A 440 38.26 -11.41 30.70
N LEU A 441 37.57 -10.27 30.56
CA LEU A 441 36.16 -10.07 30.90
C LEU A 441 35.27 -10.29 29.66
N PRO A 442 34.49 -11.39 29.60
CA PRO A 442 33.57 -11.64 28.51
C PRO A 442 32.38 -10.68 28.55
N TYR A 443 31.89 -10.29 27.37
CA TYR A 443 30.66 -9.54 27.19
C TYR A 443 29.81 -10.13 26.06
N ALA A 444 28.51 -9.83 26.09
CA ALA A 444 27.55 -10.15 25.03
C ALA A 444 26.83 -8.89 24.53
N GLY A 445 26.46 -8.89 23.25
CA GLY A 445 25.69 -7.80 22.63
C GLY A 445 26.47 -6.50 22.40
N GLY A 446 27.78 -6.59 22.14
CA GLY A 446 28.60 -5.48 21.69
C GLY A 446 28.10 -4.91 20.37
N ASN A 447 28.22 -3.59 20.21
CA ASN A 447 27.64 -2.84 19.10
C ASN A 447 28.66 -2.37 18.04
N GLY A 448 29.89 -2.91 18.03
CA GLY A 448 30.86 -2.57 16.99
C GLY A 448 31.57 -1.22 17.16
N VAL A 449 31.24 -0.46 18.21
CA VAL A 449 31.71 0.92 18.41
C VAL A 449 33.04 0.96 19.16
N ALA A 450 33.88 1.95 18.83
CA ALA A 450 35.13 2.22 19.51
C ALA A 450 34.90 2.71 20.96
N TYR A 451 35.76 2.29 21.87
CA TYR A 451 35.78 2.72 23.26
C TYR A 451 37.17 3.23 23.65
N ILE A 452 37.20 4.17 24.58
CA ILE A 452 38.46 4.67 25.16
C ILE A 452 38.93 3.76 26.30
N GLY A 453 40.22 3.78 26.59
CA GLY A 453 40.77 3.02 27.71
C GLY A 453 40.26 3.53 29.06
N GLN A 454 40.33 2.66 30.07
CA GLN A 454 39.96 2.99 31.45
C GLN A 454 40.89 2.31 32.45
N THR A 455 40.99 2.91 33.63
CA THR A 455 41.81 2.42 34.73
C THR A 455 40.96 2.28 35.99
N ILE A 456 41.11 1.16 36.70
CA ILE A 456 40.33 0.83 37.90
C ILE A 456 41.29 0.48 39.02
N LEU A 457 41.19 1.17 40.14
CA LEU A 457 41.96 0.86 41.35
C LEU A 457 41.26 -0.23 42.16
N SER A 458 42.04 -1.14 42.77
CA SER A 458 41.47 -2.20 43.59
C SER A 458 40.92 -1.68 44.93
N THR A 459 39.82 -2.28 45.38
CA THR A 459 39.22 -2.08 46.71
C THR A 459 39.23 -3.37 47.51
N GLY A 460 39.10 -3.29 48.85
CA GLY A 460 39.40 -4.43 49.74
C GLY A 460 40.91 -4.51 49.96
N VAL A 461 41.60 -5.35 49.21
CA VAL A 461 43.08 -5.27 49.09
C VAL A 461 43.44 -4.16 48.09
N THR A 462 44.13 -3.12 48.56
CA THR A 462 44.58 -1.97 47.75
C THR A 462 45.95 -2.23 47.12
N GLY A 463 46.37 -1.38 46.18
CA GLY A 463 47.71 -1.43 45.58
C GLY A 463 47.81 -2.14 44.22
N LEU A 464 46.70 -2.67 43.72
CA LEU A 464 46.58 -3.17 42.34
C LEU A 464 45.76 -2.21 41.48
N THR A 465 46.12 -2.12 40.20
CA THR A 465 45.45 -1.32 39.17
C THR A 465 45.12 -2.21 37.99
N ALA A 466 43.85 -2.21 37.56
CA ALA A 466 43.40 -2.87 36.33
C ALA A 466 43.23 -1.84 35.21
N THR A 467 43.91 -2.05 34.08
CA THR A 467 43.94 -1.13 32.95
C THR A 467 43.38 -1.80 31.70
N LEU A 468 42.37 -1.19 31.09
CA LEU A 468 41.85 -1.55 29.77
C LEU A 468 42.35 -0.50 28.77
N ASN A 469 42.99 -0.94 27.68
CA ASN A 469 43.38 -0.05 26.60
C ASN A 469 42.20 0.26 25.68
N ALA A 470 42.25 1.40 24.97
CA ALA A 470 41.26 1.74 23.95
C ALA A 470 41.16 0.66 22.87
N GLY A 471 39.96 0.46 22.32
CA GLY A 471 39.70 -0.58 21.33
C GLY A 471 38.34 -0.42 20.68
N THR A 472 37.87 -1.47 20.02
CA THR A 472 36.55 -1.50 19.36
C THR A 472 35.81 -2.74 19.79
N LEU A 473 34.53 -2.60 20.13
CA LEU A 473 33.69 -3.75 20.45
C LEU A 473 33.50 -4.64 19.22
N ALA A 474 33.43 -5.95 19.42
CA ALA A 474 32.89 -6.84 18.41
C ALA A 474 31.38 -6.62 18.30
N ASN A 475 30.82 -6.85 17.11
CA ASN A 475 29.37 -7.00 16.98
C ASN A 475 28.95 -8.36 17.56
N GLY A 476 28.17 -8.35 18.64
CA GLY A 476 27.78 -9.57 19.37
C GLY A 476 28.69 -9.86 20.59
N SER A 477 29.15 -11.09 20.75
CA SER A 477 29.98 -11.49 21.90
C SER A 477 31.46 -11.18 21.70
N GLY A 478 32.14 -10.79 22.78
CA GLY A 478 33.59 -10.54 22.78
C GLY A 478 34.17 -10.54 24.18
N SER A 479 35.41 -10.05 24.32
CA SER A 479 36.10 -9.95 25.61
C SER A 479 36.85 -8.62 25.73
N LEU A 480 36.82 -8.02 26.92
CA LEU A 480 37.67 -6.90 27.32
C LEU A 480 38.85 -7.43 28.12
N THR A 481 40.08 -7.14 27.71
CA THR A 481 41.27 -7.60 28.42
C THR A 481 41.81 -6.49 29.31
N TYR A 482 41.74 -6.71 30.62
CA TYR A 482 42.33 -5.83 31.63
C TYR A 482 43.73 -6.35 32.00
N THR A 483 44.74 -5.49 31.92
CA THR A 483 46.06 -5.76 32.50
C THR A 483 46.06 -5.30 33.96
N ILE A 484 46.42 -6.19 34.87
CA ILE A 484 46.46 -5.92 36.31
C ILE A 484 47.92 -5.80 36.74
N SER A 485 48.29 -4.69 37.36
CA SER A 485 49.64 -4.46 37.87
C SER A 485 49.65 -3.71 39.21
N GLY A 486 50.73 -3.87 39.97
CA GLY A 486 50.96 -3.14 41.23
C GLY A 486 51.50 -4.03 42.35
N THR A 487 51.53 -3.50 43.57
CA THR A 487 51.99 -4.22 44.76
C THR A 487 50.84 -4.27 45.76
N PRO A 488 50.19 -5.43 45.96
CA PRO A 488 49.08 -5.54 46.91
C PRO A 488 49.54 -5.23 48.34
N SER A 489 48.76 -4.43 49.07
CA SER A 489 49.08 -3.98 50.43
C SER A 489 48.93 -5.06 51.51
N SER A 490 48.10 -6.07 51.27
CA SER A 490 47.84 -7.19 52.18
C SER A 490 47.37 -8.43 51.42
N SER A 491 47.25 -9.57 52.10
CA SER A 491 46.55 -10.75 51.56
C SER A 491 45.04 -10.64 51.71
N GLY A 492 44.28 -11.25 50.81
CA GLY A 492 42.82 -11.21 50.81
C GLY A 492 42.28 -11.05 49.40
N THR A 493 41.09 -10.44 49.28
CA THR A 493 40.43 -10.25 47.99
C THR A 493 40.52 -8.79 47.53
N ALA A 494 41.14 -8.56 46.37
CA ALA A 494 41.10 -7.30 45.63
C ALA A 494 39.89 -7.28 44.70
N ASN A 495 39.09 -6.22 44.74
CA ASN A 495 37.85 -6.09 43.96
C ASN A 495 37.98 -4.95 42.95
N PHE A 496 37.52 -5.19 41.71
CA PHE A 496 37.53 -4.22 40.62
C PHE A 496 36.12 -4.08 40.04
N THR A 497 35.48 -2.93 40.29
CA THR A 497 34.17 -2.62 39.72
C THR A 497 34.33 -1.98 38.34
N VAL A 498 33.89 -2.72 37.33
CA VAL A 498 33.90 -2.30 35.93
C VAL A 498 32.55 -1.65 35.61
N ASN A 499 32.59 -0.39 35.18
CA ASN A 499 31.44 0.29 34.57
C ASN A 499 31.76 0.49 33.08
N PHE A 500 31.11 -0.26 32.20
CA PHE A 500 31.42 -0.25 30.77
C PHE A 500 30.18 -0.52 29.93
N GLY A 501 30.00 0.28 28.86
CA GLY A 501 28.97 0.03 27.84
C GLY A 501 27.53 -0.01 28.37
N GLY A 502 27.22 0.79 29.39
CA GLY A 502 25.90 0.83 30.05
C GLY A 502 25.71 -0.18 31.18
N GLN A 503 26.66 -1.10 31.38
CA GLN A 503 26.58 -2.16 32.37
C GLN A 503 27.64 -2.00 33.47
N SER A 504 27.38 -2.63 34.62
CA SER A 504 28.30 -2.68 35.75
C SER A 504 28.46 -4.11 36.26
N CYS A 505 29.69 -4.53 36.55
CA CYS A 505 29.96 -5.76 37.30
C CYS A 505 31.27 -5.65 38.08
N THR A 506 31.48 -6.52 39.07
CA THR A 506 32.73 -6.56 39.85
C THR A 506 33.40 -7.92 39.65
N PHE A 507 34.69 -7.92 39.34
CA PHE A 507 35.52 -9.11 39.37
C PHE A 507 36.51 -9.05 40.54
N ASN A 508 36.91 -10.23 41.02
CA ASN A 508 37.72 -10.37 42.21
C ASN A 508 39.07 -11.03 41.85
N VAL A 509 40.13 -10.59 42.52
CA VAL A 509 41.48 -11.15 42.44
C VAL A 509 41.89 -11.58 43.84
N ASN A 510 42.20 -12.86 44.01
CA ASN A 510 42.70 -13.37 45.29
C ASN A 510 44.20 -13.12 45.40
N VAL A 511 44.59 -12.46 46.48
CA VAL A 511 45.97 -12.14 46.84
C VAL A 511 46.42 -13.06 47.97
N GLY A 512 47.43 -13.88 47.69
CA GLY A 512 48.02 -14.80 48.68
C GLY A 512 48.81 -14.07 49.77
N ALA A 513 48.90 -14.70 50.94
CA ALA A 513 49.80 -14.28 52.02
C ALA A 513 51.26 -14.35 51.58
N ALA A 514 52.04 -13.34 51.98
CA ALA A 514 53.46 -13.35 51.71
C ALA A 514 54.15 -14.45 52.53
N LYS A 515 55.00 -15.25 51.88
CA LYS A 515 55.82 -16.27 52.57
C LYS A 515 57.05 -15.60 53.18
N CYS A 516 57.33 -15.90 54.45
CA CYS A 516 58.41 -15.26 55.20
C CYS A 516 59.52 -16.22 55.62
N GLY A 517 60.74 -15.85 55.24
CA GLY A 517 62.03 -16.31 55.74
C GLY A 517 63.09 -16.55 54.66
N ALA A 518 64.15 -17.30 54.98
CA ALA A 518 65.35 -17.47 54.17
C ALA A 518 65.94 -18.90 54.15
N TYR A 519 66.64 -19.26 53.07
CA TYR A 519 67.32 -20.55 52.94
C TYR A 519 68.33 -20.77 54.07
N ILE A 520 68.26 -21.92 54.75
CA ILE A 520 69.16 -22.30 55.86
C ILE A 520 70.21 -23.34 55.46
N ALA A 521 70.21 -23.77 54.21
CA ALA A 521 71.26 -24.50 53.50
C ALA A 521 70.91 -24.44 51.99
N PRO A 522 71.80 -24.86 51.07
CA PRO A 522 71.47 -24.89 49.64
C PRO A 522 70.19 -25.68 49.38
N GLY A 523 69.16 -25.00 48.84
CA GLY A 523 67.85 -25.59 48.53
C GLY A 523 66.95 -25.92 49.73
N GLN A 524 67.39 -25.67 50.98
CA GLN A 524 66.62 -25.96 52.18
C GLN A 524 65.95 -24.68 52.70
N TRP A 525 64.65 -24.54 52.43
CA TRP A 525 63.84 -23.39 52.84
C TRP A 525 63.10 -23.70 54.15
N LYS A 526 63.11 -22.80 55.15
CA LYS A 526 62.48 -22.98 56.47
C LYS A 526 61.82 -21.71 57.04
N ASP A 527 60.50 -21.70 57.21
CA ASP A 527 59.70 -20.53 57.60
C ASP A 527 60.26 -19.75 58.80
N PHE A 528 60.28 -18.42 58.68
CA PHE A 528 60.50 -17.47 59.77
C PHE A 528 59.25 -16.63 59.98
N MET A 529 59.04 -16.12 61.19
CA MET A 529 58.00 -15.13 61.42
C MET A 529 58.21 -13.90 60.52
N CYS A 530 57.13 -13.36 59.95
CA CYS A 530 57.17 -12.18 59.09
C CYS A 530 57.59 -10.89 59.82
N HIS A 531 57.44 -10.84 61.14
CA HIS A 531 57.81 -9.69 61.96
C HIS A 531 58.72 -10.09 63.12
N ASN A 532 59.45 -9.11 63.68
CA ASN A 532 60.18 -9.33 64.92
C ASN A 532 59.18 -9.63 66.04
N LEU A 533 59.57 -10.48 66.97
CA LEU A 533 58.68 -10.89 68.05
C LEU A 533 58.26 -9.67 68.89
N GLY A 534 56.95 -9.47 69.04
CA GLY A 534 56.38 -8.31 69.74
C GLY A 534 56.14 -7.07 68.87
N ALA A 535 56.26 -7.19 67.54
CA ALA A 535 55.91 -6.15 66.58
C ALA A 535 54.42 -6.19 66.18
N ASP A 536 53.97 -5.15 65.46
CA ASP A 536 52.63 -5.11 64.87
C ASP A 536 52.58 -5.98 63.60
N VAL A 537 51.91 -7.13 63.73
CA VAL A 537 51.79 -8.14 62.67
C VAL A 537 50.83 -7.75 61.54
N SER A 538 50.07 -6.66 61.69
CA SER A 538 49.20 -6.14 60.64
C SER A 538 49.92 -5.24 59.63
N ALA A 539 51.11 -4.73 60.01
CA ALA A 539 51.94 -3.91 59.15
C ALA A 539 52.62 -4.75 58.06
N ASP A 540 52.99 -4.13 56.93
CA ASP A 540 53.75 -4.81 55.87
C ASP A 540 55.14 -5.25 56.38
N PRO A 541 55.44 -6.57 56.45
CA PRO A 541 56.71 -7.08 56.96
C PRO A 541 57.91 -6.75 56.06
N PHE A 542 57.71 -6.31 54.82
CA PHE A 542 58.77 -6.02 53.86
C PHE A 542 59.04 -4.53 53.65
N THR A 543 58.40 -3.67 54.45
CA THR A 543 58.62 -2.22 54.43
C THR A 543 59.16 -1.76 55.80
N PRO A 544 60.43 -1.29 55.87
CA PRO A 544 61.01 -0.76 57.11
C PRO A 544 60.15 0.36 57.70
N SER A 545 59.71 0.17 58.94
CA SER A 545 58.85 1.12 59.65
C SER A 545 58.96 0.93 61.17
N ALA A 546 58.39 1.86 61.92
CA ALA A 546 58.31 1.74 63.38
C ALA A 546 57.49 0.50 63.78
N SER A 547 56.47 0.14 63.00
CA SER A 547 55.54 -0.95 63.32
C SER A 547 56.20 -2.33 63.39
N ILE A 548 57.34 -2.54 62.73
CA ILE A 548 57.94 -3.88 62.54
C ILE A 548 59.21 -4.16 63.37
N GLN A 549 59.62 -3.26 64.26
CA GLN A 549 60.90 -3.32 64.99
C GLN A 549 60.97 -4.43 66.06
N GLY A 550 59.83 -4.78 66.66
CA GLY A 550 59.71 -5.78 67.72
C GLY A 550 60.20 -5.33 69.09
N ALA A 551 60.01 -6.22 70.06
CA ALA A 551 60.46 -6.05 71.43
C ALA A 551 61.94 -6.40 71.60
N LYS A 552 62.54 -5.94 72.71
CA LYS A 552 63.92 -6.23 73.10
C LYS A 552 63.93 -7.24 74.25
N TYR A 553 64.82 -8.22 74.17
CA TYR A 553 64.96 -9.31 75.13
C TYR A 553 66.42 -9.39 75.56
N GLN A 554 66.67 -9.49 76.87
CA GLN A 554 67.91 -10.10 77.34
C GLN A 554 67.90 -11.58 77.00
N TRP A 555 69.07 -12.15 76.73
CA TRP A 555 69.15 -13.53 76.27
C TRP A 555 68.57 -14.51 77.31
N GLY A 556 67.75 -15.45 76.84
CA GLY A 556 67.05 -16.41 77.70
C GLY A 556 65.69 -15.91 78.24
N ALA A 557 65.33 -14.64 78.06
CA ALA A 557 64.12 -14.11 78.68
C ALA A 557 62.82 -14.55 77.98
N THR A 558 61.76 -14.80 78.74
CA THR A 558 60.42 -14.95 78.18
C THR A 558 59.74 -13.59 77.98
N THR A 559 58.71 -13.53 77.12
CA THR A 559 57.93 -12.32 76.86
C THR A 559 57.29 -11.83 78.17
N GLY A 560 57.51 -10.55 78.50
CA GLY A 560 56.97 -9.94 79.73
C GLY A 560 57.82 -10.13 81.00
N GLN A 561 58.97 -10.81 80.92
CA GLN A 561 59.82 -11.02 82.10
C GLN A 561 60.38 -9.72 82.67
N THR A 562 60.08 -9.43 83.93
CA THR A 562 60.49 -8.20 84.62
C THR A 562 62.01 -7.98 84.58
N GLY A 563 62.42 -6.78 84.15
CA GLY A 563 63.82 -6.35 84.07
C GLY A 563 64.63 -6.95 82.91
N ARG A 564 64.04 -7.87 82.12
CA ARG A 564 64.71 -8.58 81.01
C ARG A 564 64.00 -8.47 79.66
N TYR A 565 62.76 -7.96 79.65
CA TYR A 565 61.94 -7.74 78.46
C TYR A 565 61.54 -6.26 78.36
N TYR A 566 61.56 -5.71 77.15
CA TYR A 566 61.08 -4.36 76.86
C TYR A 566 60.24 -4.36 75.58
N SER A 567 58.95 -4.03 75.71
CA SER A 567 58.00 -4.09 74.58
C SER A 567 58.35 -3.07 73.49
N GLN A 568 57.92 -3.30 72.25
CA GLN A 568 58.12 -2.35 71.14
C GLN A 568 57.61 -0.95 71.49
N ALA A 569 56.41 -0.84 72.06
CA ALA A 569 55.81 0.43 72.43
C ALA A 569 56.68 1.20 73.45
N ASN A 570 57.20 0.51 74.47
CA ASN A 570 58.09 1.13 75.45
C ASN A 570 59.47 1.46 74.85
N ASP A 571 59.96 0.61 73.94
CA ASP A 571 61.23 0.80 73.22
C ASP A 571 61.24 2.10 72.42
N GLN A 572 60.14 2.36 71.71
CA GLN A 572 59.96 3.55 70.87
C GLN A 572 59.61 4.81 71.67
N ALA A 573 58.97 4.66 72.84
CA ALA A 573 58.62 5.78 73.70
C ALA A 573 59.79 6.32 74.53
N ASN A 574 60.80 5.49 74.84
CA ASN A 574 61.93 5.88 75.68
C ASN A 574 63.27 5.36 75.13
N ALA A 575 64.07 6.25 74.55
CA ALA A 575 65.44 5.94 74.11
C ALA A 575 66.49 6.00 75.23
N GLY A 576 66.16 6.57 76.40
CA GLY A 576 67.05 6.70 77.54
C GLY A 576 67.21 5.41 78.33
N SER A 577 67.78 5.53 79.54
CA SER A 577 67.95 4.40 80.47
C SER A 577 66.61 3.84 80.95
N ILE A 578 66.61 2.56 81.32
CA ILE A 578 65.44 1.84 81.80
C ILE A 578 65.59 1.57 83.30
N THR A 579 64.67 2.11 84.10
CA THR A 579 64.62 1.82 85.54
C THR A 579 64.33 0.33 85.77
N GLY A 580 65.16 -0.33 86.59
CA GLY A 580 65.04 -1.76 86.85
C GLY A 580 65.57 -2.67 85.74
N TRP A 581 66.36 -2.12 84.80
CA TRP A 581 67.13 -2.93 83.85
C TRP A 581 68.07 -3.87 84.61
N ASN A 582 68.03 -5.16 84.28
CA ASN A 582 68.83 -6.14 84.99
C ASN A 582 70.28 -6.13 84.50
N ALA A 583 71.07 -5.19 85.04
CA ALA A 583 72.52 -5.10 84.82
C ALA A 583 73.33 -5.94 85.83
N GLY A 584 72.71 -6.35 86.95
CA GLY A 584 73.40 -6.84 88.15
C GLY A 584 73.67 -8.34 88.23
N SER A 585 73.06 -9.19 87.39
CA SER A 585 73.52 -10.59 87.30
C SER A 585 74.75 -10.65 86.40
N ILE A 586 75.94 -10.82 86.99
CA ILE A 586 77.24 -10.93 86.29
C ILE A 586 77.19 -11.99 85.14
N PHE A 587 76.24 -12.92 85.20
CA PHE A 587 76.16 -14.07 84.29
C PHE A 587 74.89 -14.12 83.40
N GLY A 588 73.99 -13.13 83.46
CA GLY A 588 72.70 -13.18 82.76
C GLY A 588 71.78 -14.32 83.25
N LEU A 589 70.88 -14.81 82.40
CA LEU A 589 70.11 -16.04 82.69
C LEU A 589 70.97 -17.30 82.49
N PRO A 590 70.73 -18.38 83.27
CA PRO A 590 71.51 -19.60 83.19
C PRO A 590 71.49 -20.25 81.81
N ASP A 591 72.48 -21.11 81.57
CA ASP A 591 72.48 -22.01 80.43
C ASP A 591 71.18 -22.83 80.35
N ASN A 592 70.84 -23.24 79.13
CA ASN A 592 69.68 -24.06 78.79
C ASN A 592 68.33 -23.34 78.98
N THR A 593 68.35 -22.05 79.30
CA THR A 593 67.15 -21.19 79.30
C THR A 593 66.60 -21.04 77.89
N TRP A 594 67.45 -20.78 76.89
CA TRP A 594 67.18 -21.09 75.47
C TRP A 594 68.15 -22.19 75.02
N GLN A 595 67.72 -23.07 74.11
CA GLN A 595 68.50 -24.21 73.65
C GLN A 595 68.47 -24.34 72.13
N ASP A 596 69.60 -24.74 71.54
CA ASP A 596 69.69 -24.95 70.11
C ASP A 596 68.76 -26.09 69.66
N GLY A 597 67.98 -25.84 68.61
CA GLY A 597 67.11 -26.87 68.01
C GLY A 597 65.88 -27.27 68.82
N VAL A 598 65.72 -26.76 70.06
CA VAL A 598 64.63 -27.15 70.97
C VAL A 598 63.92 -25.92 71.51
N LYS A 599 62.59 -25.90 71.45
CA LYS A 599 61.77 -24.88 72.11
C LYS A 599 61.70 -25.14 73.62
N THR A 600 62.36 -24.31 74.42
CA THR A 600 62.28 -24.38 75.88
C THR A 600 61.05 -23.62 76.40
N VAL A 601 60.71 -23.80 77.69
CA VAL A 601 59.62 -23.03 78.35
C VAL A 601 59.86 -21.52 78.36
N ASN A 602 61.12 -21.09 78.32
CA ASN A 602 61.50 -19.68 78.32
C ASN A 602 61.79 -19.12 76.92
N ASP A 603 61.72 -19.95 75.87
CA ASP A 603 61.79 -19.49 74.48
C ASP A 603 60.55 -18.62 74.17
N PRO A 604 60.73 -17.31 73.89
CA PRO A 604 59.61 -16.37 73.83
C PRO A 604 58.79 -16.50 72.55
N CYS A 605 59.22 -17.29 71.57
CA CYS A 605 58.52 -17.47 70.30
C CYS A 605 57.14 -18.14 70.52
N PRO A 606 56.16 -17.94 69.62
CA PRO A 606 54.88 -18.64 69.69
C PRO A 606 55.02 -20.14 69.37
N ALA A 607 53.97 -20.93 69.59
CA ALA A 607 53.93 -22.34 69.23
C ALA A 607 54.16 -22.55 67.73
N GLY A 608 54.92 -23.59 67.36
CA GLY A 608 55.38 -23.84 65.98
C GLY A 608 56.65 -23.08 65.61
N TYR A 609 57.15 -22.22 66.50
CA TYR A 609 58.34 -21.40 66.31
C TYR A 609 59.26 -21.40 67.53
N ARG A 610 60.55 -21.20 67.30
CA ARG A 610 61.63 -21.10 68.30
C ARG A 610 62.66 -20.04 67.94
N VAL A 611 63.53 -19.68 68.87
CA VAL A 611 64.68 -18.81 68.59
C VAL A 611 65.66 -19.55 67.65
N PRO A 612 66.14 -18.91 66.56
CA PRO A 612 67.07 -19.54 65.63
C PRO A 612 68.43 -19.84 66.29
N THR A 613 69.12 -20.86 65.80
CA THR A 613 70.50 -21.13 66.20
C THR A 613 71.48 -20.19 65.49
N SER A 614 72.69 -20.05 66.03
CA SER A 614 73.78 -19.31 65.40
C SER A 614 74.13 -19.87 64.01
N ALA A 615 74.14 -21.20 63.86
CA ALA A 615 74.37 -21.88 62.59
C ALA A 615 73.30 -21.57 61.54
N GLN A 616 72.03 -21.44 61.97
CA GLN A 616 70.93 -21.03 61.09
C GLN A 616 71.11 -19.58 60.64
N TRP A 617 71.48 -18.65 61.52
CA TRP A 617 71.79 -17.27 61.12
C TRP A 617 72.97 -17.19 60.15
N GLN A 618 74.03 -17.95 60.42
CA GLN A 618 75.17 -18.03 59.50
C GLN A 618 74.75 -18.56 58.13
N SER A 619 73.88 -19.57 58.11
CA SER A 619 73.41 -20.16 56.86
C SER A 619 72.47 -19.24 56.09
N VAL A 620 71.64 -18.43 56.77
CA VAL A 620 70.84 -17.38 56.12
C VAL A 620 71.74 -16.42 55.34
N MET A 621 72.84 -15.97 55.94
CA MET A 621 73.78 -15.07 55.27
C MET A 621 74.50 -15.75 54.09
N ASN A 622 74.85 -17.02 54.23
CA ASN A 622 75.61 -17.74 53.20
C ASN A 622 74.75 -18.15 51.99
N ASN A 623 73.44 -18.37 52.17
CA ASN A 623 72.57 -18.97 51.16
C ASN A 623 71.53 -18.00 50.57
N ASN A 624 71.55 -16.72 50.96
CA ASN A 624 70.60 -15.72 50.48
C ASN A 624 71.32 -14.44 50.08
N ALA A 625 70.96 -13.86 48.94
CA ALA A 625 71.46 -12.55 48.56
C ALA A 625 70.97 -11.47 49.55
N ALA A 626 71.88 -10.65 50.06
CA ALA A 626 71.57 -9.57 51.00
C ALA A 626 71.39 -8.23 50.28
N THR A 627 70.31 -7.51 50.57
CA THR A 627 70.06 -6.14 50.08
C THR A 627 69.85 -5.21 51.27
N ARG A 628 70.52 -4.06 51.29
CA ARG A 628 70.39 -3.06 52.36
C ARG A 628 69.39 -1.99 51.94
N VAL A 629 68.50 -1.60 52.85
CA VAL A 629 67.41 -0.63 52.61
C VAL A 629 67.52 0.50 53.63
N GLY A 630 67.29 1.74 53.20
CA GLY A 630 67.20 2.92 54.08
C GLY A 630 68.52 3.66 54.32
N THR A 631 68.48 4.61 55.25
CA THR A 631 69.59 5.51 55.60
C THR A 631 70.26 5.07 56.91
N TRP A 632 71.42 4.42 56.83
CA TRP A 632 72.13 3.81 57.96
C TRP A 632 72.83 4.82 58.86
N ILE A 633 72.05 5.49 59.71
CA ILE A 633 72.50 6.51 60.68
C ILE A 633 71.92 6.18 62.04
N ASN A 634 72.73 6.30 63.09
CA ASN A 634 72.31 6.10 64.48
C ASN A 634 71.38 7.24 64.92
N SER A 635 70.11 6.92 65.15
CA SER A 635 69.10 7.84 65.68
C SER A 635 67.92 7.05 66.27
N ALA A 636 67.45 7.47 67.45
CA ALA A 636 66.31 6.87 68.15
C ALA A 636 65.00 6.88 67.34
N THR A 637 64.89 7.75 66.32
CA THR A 637 63.69 7.88 65.47
C THR A 637 63.89 7.34 64.05
N ASN A 638 65.03 6.73 63.75
CA ASN A 638 65.30 6.16 62.43
C ASN A 638 64.77 4.72 62.31
N TYR A 639 63.56 4.59 61.77
CA TYR A 639 62.92 3.29 61.52
C TYR A 639 63.00 2.81 60.07
N SER A 640 63.73 3.55 59.23
CA SER A 640 63.73 3.37 57.78
C SER A 640 64.71 2.30 57.29
N THR A 641 65.53 1.73 58.18
CA THR A 641 66.64 0.86 57.82
C THR A 641 66.40 -0.60 58.12
N ALA A 642 66.81 -1.45 57.18
CA ALA A 642 66.75 -2.90 57.29
C ALA A 642 67.72 -3.59 56.35
N ILE A 643 68.03 -4.85 56.64
CA ILE A 643 68.64 -5.78 55.69
C ILE A 643 67.58 -6.78 55.22
N LYS A 644 67.60 -7.10 53.93
CA LYS A 644 66.73 -8.10 53.30
C LYS A 644 67.57 -9.27 52.82
N PHE A 645 67.28 -10.47 53.31
CA PHE A 645 67.86 -11.73 52.84
C PHE A 645 66.88 -12.40 51.87
N GLY A 646 67.27 -12.51 50.59
CA GLY A 646 66.39 -12.97 49.53
C GLY A 646 65.19 -12.06 49.32
N ALA A 647 64.08 -12.59 48.80
CA ALA A 647 62.84 -11.83 48.63
C ALA A 647 61.97 -11.81 49.90
N SER A 648 62.24 -12.68 50.87
CA SER A 648 61.26 -13.15 51.85
C SER A 648 61.66 -12.98 53.32
N LEU A 649 62.85 -12.47 53.66
CA LEU A 649 63.21 -12.13 55.04
C LEU A 649 63.75 -10.70 55.15
N LEU A 650 62.98 -9.79 55.75
CA LEU A 650 63.44 -8.45 56.08
C LEU A 650 63.64 -8.30 57.60
N LEU A 651 64.83 -7.84 57.99
CA LEU A 651 65.22 -7.63 59.38
C LEU A 651 65.52 -6.13 59.60
N PRO A 652 64.70 -5.43 60.39
CA PRO A 652 64.96 -4.04 60.75
C PRO A 652 66.26 -3.83 61.55
N ALA A 653 66.93 -2.70 61.34
CA ALA A 653 68.10 -2.29 62.13
C ALA A 653 67.65 -1.64 63.45
N ALA A 654 67.06 -2.45 64.34
CA ALA A 654 66.37 -2.00 65.54
C ALA A 654 67.27 -1.58 66.72
N GLY A 655 68.59 -1.50 66.52
CA GLY A 655 69.56 -1.22 67.59
C GLY A 655 69.52 -2.23 68.74
N ASN A 656 70.12 -1.87 69.87
CA ASN A 656 70.10 -2.67 71.10
C ASN A 656 69.85 -1.83 72.35
N ARG A 657 69.50 -2.52 73.44
CA ARG A 657 69.51 -1.97 74.80
C ARG A 657 70.82 -2.34 75.48
N GLU A 658 71.57 -1.31 75.83
CA GLU A 658 72.91 -1.39 76.43
C GLU A 658 72.90 -2.16 77.77
N LEU A 659 73.99 -2.85 78.12
CA LEU A 659 74.03 -3.83 79.20
C LEU A 659 73.86 -3.23 80.62
N ASP A 660 74.36 -2.02 80.87
CA ASP A 660 74.45 -1.44 82.21
C ASP A 660 73.17 -0.70 82.61
N PHE A 661 72.53 -0.03 81.65
CA PHE A 661 71.39 0.85 81.95
C PHE A 661 70.21 0.68 80.98
N GLY A 662 70.30 -0.20 79.99
CA GLY A 662 69.23 -0.39 79.00
C GLY A 662 69.02 0.84 78.10
N THR A 663 70.02 1.70 77.95
CA THR A 663 69.95 2.84 77.02
C THR A 663 69.87 2.32 75.58
N LEU A 664 69.01 2.92 74.74
CA LEU A 664 68.92 2.54 73.33
C LEU A 664 70.15 3.06 72.57
N VAL A 665 70.88 2.15 71.92
CA VAL A 665 72.05 2.50 71.12
C VAL A 665 71.98 1.84 69.74
N ASP A 666 72.66 2.47 68.77
CA ASP A 666 72.78 2.03 67.38
C ASP A 666 71.47 1.83 66.61
N HIS A 667 70.37 2.41 67.09
CA HIS A 667 69.07 2.34 66.44
C HIS A 667 69.12 3.01 65.06
N GLY A 668 68.72 2.28 64.03
CA GLY A 668 68.83 2.71 62.64
C GLY A 668 70.20 2.48 61.99
N ASN A 669 71.25 2.15 62.77
CA ASN A 669 72.61 1.92 62.30
C ASN A 669 73.02 0.44 62.31
N PHE A 670 72.56 -0.32 63.30
CA PHE A 670 72.82 -1.75 63.41
C PHE A 670 71.54 -2.54 63.74
N GLY A 671 71.47 -3.76 63.23
CA GLY A 671 70.50 -4.75 63.68
C GLY A 671 71.16 -5.82 64.54
N TYR A 672 70.59 -6.09 65.70
CA TYR A 672 71.05 -7.12 66.64
C TYR A 672 69.92 -8.12 66.90
N TYR A 673 70.21 -9.39 66.67
CA TYR A 673 69.24 -10.48 66.72
C TYR A 673 69.80 -11.65 67.50
N TRP A 674 69.12 -12.09 68.55
CA TRP A 674 69.59 -13.23 69.32
C TRP A 674 69.54 -14.54 68.53
N SER A 675 70.45 -15.44 68.89
CA SER A 675 70.32 -16.87 68.64
C SER A 675 70.11 -17.64 69.95
N SER A 676 69.64 -18.88 69.88
CA SER A 676 69.58 -19.80 71.02
C SER A 676 70.94 -20.42 71.39
N THR A 677 72.01 -20.14 70.63
CA THR A 677 73.33 -20.71 70.86
C THR A 677 74.07 -19.96 71.98
N GLN A 678 74.16 -20.63 73.13
CA GLN A 678 74.85 -20.13 74.33
C GLN A 678 76.36 -20.39 74.31
N GLN A 679 77.14 -19.56 75.01
CA GLN A 679 78.54 -19.85 75.31
C GLN A 679 78.77 -19.89 76.82
N SER A 680 78.90 -21.11 77.35
CA SER A 680 78.89 -21.42 78.78
C SER A 680 80.05 -20.84 79.59
N SER A 681 81.21 -20.60 78.97
CA SER A 681 82.44 -20.20 79.68
C SER A 681 82.54 -18.71 80.00
N ILE A 682 81.73 -17.85 79.36
CA ILE A 682 81.88 -16.39 79.44
C ILE A 682 80.56 -15.63 79.60
N SER A 683 79.45 -16.32 79.86
CA SER A 683 78.10 -15.71 80.00
C SER A 683 77.67 -14.83 78.82
N ASN A 684 78.09 -15.25 77.63
CA ASN A 684 77.68 -14.65 76.37
C ASN A 684 76.74 -15.59 75.61
N ALA A 685 76.10 -15.05 74.59
CA ALA A 685 75.39 -15.80 73.59
C ALA A 685 75.69 -15.25 72.20
N ASN A 686 75.46 -16.06 71.18
CA ASN A 686 75.63 -15.64 69.80
C ASN A 686 74.39 -14.91 69.31
N GLY A 687 74.59 -13.96 68.40
CA GLY A 687 73.53 -13.27 67.69
C GLY A 687 73.98 -12.83 66.30
N LEU A 688 73.01 -12.65 65.41
CA LEU A 688 73.24 -11.99 64.14
C LEU A 688 73.36 -10.48 64.37
N THR A 689 74.47 -9.91 63.90
CA THR A 689 74.71 -8.46 63.86
C THR A 689 74.95 -8.02 62.44
N PHE A 690 74.33 -6.92 62.02
CA PHE A 690 74.57 -6.33 60.71
C PHE A 690 74.51 -4.81 60.72
N ASN A 691 75.15 -4.19 59.74
CA ASN A 691 75.02 -2.78 59.38
C ASN A 691 75.07 -2.62 57.84
N ASN A 692 75.29 -1.39 57.34
CA ASN A 692 75.37 -1.13 55.91
C ASN A 692 76.52 -1.87 55.18
N ASN A 693 77.56 -2.28 55.91
CA ASN A 693 78.78 -2.85 55.34
C ASN A 693 78.89 -4.36 55.59
N ILE A 694 78.62 -4.80 56.83
CA ILE A 694 78.87 -6.16 57.31
C ILE A 694 77.59 -6.84 57.81
N ALA A 695 77.57 -8.16 57.73
CA ALA A 695 76.62 -9.02 58.43
C ALA A 695 77.40 -10.25 58.93
N GLY A 696 77.23 -10.61 60.20
CA GLY A 696 77.97 -11.72 60.81
C GLY A 696 77.32 -12.21 62.09
N VAL A 697 77.71 -13.40 62.56
CA VAL A 697 77.33 -13.91 63.87
C VAL A 697 78.44 -13.60 64.87
N TYR A 698 78.09 -12.92 65.96
CA TYR A 698 79.04 -12.49 66.97
C TYR A 698 78.55 -12.84 68.38
N LEU A 699 79.51 -12.96 69.31
CA LEU A 699 79.24 -13.12 70.72
C LEU A 699 78.89 -11.77 71.36
N SER A 700 77.90 -11.77 72.23
CA SER A 700 77.51 -10.60 73.02
C SER A 700 77.09 -11.01 74.43
N SER A 701 77.25 -10.10 75.39
CA SER A 701 76.79 -10.31 76.77
C SER A 701 75.29 -10.60 76.79
N ARG A 702 74.87 -11.59 77.58
CA ARG A 702 73.45 -11.95 77.73
C ARG A 702 72.58 -10.82 78.31
N ASN A 703 73.21 -9.79 78.89
CA ASN A 703 72.52 -8.64 79.48
C ASN A 703 72.14 -7.55 78.46
N TYR A 704 72.61 -7.63 77.21
CA TYR A 704 72.10 -6.75 76.16
C TYR A 704 70.65 -7.10 75.79
N GLY A 705 69.84 -6.10 75.46
CA GLY A 705 68.52 -6.31 74.90
C GLY A 705 68.56 -6.30 73.37
N PHE A 706 68.45 -7.47 72.74
CA PHE A 706 68.39 -7.61 71.28
C PHE A 706 66.99 -8.04 70.81
N SER A 707 66.76 -7.92 69.51
CA SER A 707 65.53 -8.36 68.86
C SER A 707 65.52 -9.90 68.75
N VAL A 708 64.33 -10.48 68.67
CA VAL A 708 64.14 -11.91 68.38
C VAL A 708 63.33 -12.05 67.09
N ARG A 709 63.83 -12.84 66.15
CA ARG A 709 63.12 -13.23 64.93
C ARG A 709 63.00 -14.75 64.91
N CYS A 710 61.80 -15.26 65.13
CA CYS A 710 61.61 -16.69 65.31
C CYS A 710 61.64 -17.47 64.00
N ILE A 711 62.16 -18.69 64.06
CA ILE A 711 62.15 -19.68 62.97
C ILE A 711 61.21 -20.83 63.35
N SER A 712 60.56 -21.45 62.36
CA SER A 712 59.73 -22.64 62.57
C SER A 712 60.53 -23.75 63.30
N GLU A 713 59.88 -24.52 64.15
CA GLU A 713 60.53 -25.57 64.99
C GLU A 713 61.33 -26.58 64.18
#